data_AF-A0A8T4XNA3-F1
#
_entry.id   AF-A0A8T4XNA3-F1
#
_cell.length_a   1.000
_cell.length_b   1.000
_cell.length_c   1.000
_cell.angle_alpha   90.00
_cell.angle_beta   90.00
_cell.angle_gamma   90.00
#
_symmetry.space_group_name_H-M   'P 1'
#
loop_
_entity.id
_entity.type
_entity.pdbx_description
1 polymer ?
#
loop_
_entity_poly.entity_id
_entity_poly.type
_entity_poly.pdbx_seq_one_letter_code
_entity_poly.pdbx_strand_id
1 'polypeptide(L)'
;MFRVSLIAFLLLTSLLPLLLFIAIPRAQVSAAPSPPEAGTIVGYVFDSSSHKPLPKARILLFYAQTSYRRSLIASSYTDSLGSFLLKTGYEGWHRVYVLADLSESPGIDYVPCSWDVYIQRGSMASYTFNLIPAATIFLKGEIRFVESPSPASDWRFTVLSPEKPLAAPSIALYGMVQEAYELGLNRSYAIVPADVPVGIRVWARSGSIAHEFTLGADAGYGYGYGSGYGSGYGSGYGSGYYRLSQGSFLEVEVDKEAILFNAVLVRRILDGALESLLRAEDTGFLVVAERQDVLRSLGFVDSAQLYLKQGRYYDAYACLRRAWMLGSDASQKLQSLFEEGRNSAYVLTIFFALTSIALIYLLVERTLGIEVALGRRRTFLSLTPLFLALAYGAMLAAFFIAFPGCRLVPPIHFILMALVSLGFGYGAMRLPGLFEERKGRGRGRDGTQWRSLALKSAIITSFSIAARNLRRRRLRTGLTLATVAIMAFGFITTTSIAAGRGLVLNTFRPLLPKPLPEGWLIVEDVQAGEMFVTYRELSENFILWLGGQPNVTRVVPKAESPIHPDNSALGYARTASGDFAEVPIHGIIGIKPSLQADLMPIKATIVKGDYIKDDENDGILISSKLAELLKVDVGDSIIFESKYRIVGIFDDDAFKSLLDANGDTILPKLLNVASEVPFVYDCPPSSLIVMTLEEALKFPMVGILSVSVRMEG
;
A
#
# COMPACT_ATOMS: atom_id res chain seq x y z
N MET A 1 29.97 -50.00 -6.69
CA MET A 1 31.05 -49.01 -6.96
C MET A 1 31.05 -48.43 -8.38
N PHE A 2 29.93 -48.45 -9.12
CA PHE A 2 29.88 -48.00 -10.54
C PHE A 2 28.83 -46.93 -10.86
N ARG A 3 28.11 -46.37 -9.87
CA ARG A 3 27.07 -45.34 -10.11
C ARG A 3 27.48 -43.89 -9.78
N VAL A 4 28.63 -43.67 -9.15
CA VAL A 4 29.11 -42.31 -8.80
C VAL A 4 29.95 -41.69 -9.94
N SER A 5 30.51 -42.51 -10.85
CA SER A 5 31.38 -42.03 -11.94
C SER A 5 30.61 -41.32 -13.06
N LEU A 6 29.36 -41.72 -13.35
CA LEU A 6 28.60 -41.16 -14.46
C LEU A 6 28.09 -39.73 -14.19
N ILE A 7 27.76 -39.41 -12.93
CA ILE A 7 27.27 -38.09 -12.52
C ILE A 7 28.43 -37.08 -12.46
N ALA A 8 29.62 -37.52 -12.02
CA ALA A 8 30.83 -36.71 -12.08
C ALA A 8 31.26 -36.43 -13.54
N PHE A 9 31.09 -37.39 -14.45
CA PHE A 9 31.42 -37.23 -15.87
C PHE A 9 30.41 -36.31 -16.62
N LEU A 10 29.14 -36.31 -16.23
CA LEU A 10 28.11 -35.41 -16.76
C LEU A 10 28.23 -33.97 -16.22
N LEU A 11 28.71 -33.79 -14.98
CA LEU A 11 29.02 -32.46 -14.42
C LEU A 11 30.31 -31.86 -15.00
N LEU A 12 31.30 -32.69 -15.33
CA LEU A 12 32.56 -32.22 -15.93
C LEU A 12 32.38 -31.80 -17.40
N THR A 13 31.44 -32.41 -18.13
CA THR A 13 31.16 -32.08 -19.54
C THR A 13 30.24 -30.85 -19.70
N SER A 14 29.48 -30.47 -18.68
CA SER A 14 28.67 -29.23 -18.70
C SER A 14 29.43 -27.97 -18.25
N LEU A 15 30.53 -28.13 -17.49
CA LEU A 15 31.36 -27.02 -17.01
C LEU A 15 32.44 -26.56 -18.01
N LEU A 16 32.86 -27.42 -18.93
CA LEU A 16 33.89 -27.11 -19.93
C LEU A 16 33.50 -26.00 -20.94
N PRO A 17 32.24 -25.92 -21.46
CA PRO A 17 31.86 -24.82 -22.34
C PRO A 17 31.61 -23.50 -21.59
N LEU A 18 31.31 -23.55 -20.29
CA LEU A 18 31.10 -22.35 -19.46
C LEU A 18 32.42 -21.65 -19.10
N LEU A 19 33.49 -22.42 -18.88
CA LEU A 19 34.85 -21.89 -18.65
C LEU A 19 35.53 -21.40 -19.93
N LEU A 20 35.21 -21.98 -21.09
CA LEU A 20 35.68 -21.49 -22.40
C LEU A 20 35.01 -20.18 -22.85
N PHE A 21 33.86 -19.81 -22.27
CA PHE A 21 33.21 -18.51 -22.51
C PHE A 21 33.80 -17.37 -21.67
N ILE A 22 34.48 -17.69 -20.56
CA ILE A 22 35.05 -16.70 -19.63
C ILE A 22 36.53 -16.39 -19.96
N ALA A 23 37.21 -17.25 -20.73
CA ALA A 23 38.64 -17.12 -21.04
C ALA A 23 38.95 -16.63 -22.47
N ILE A 24 38.01 -15.97 -23.15
CA ILE A 24 38.35 -15.21 -24.37
C ILE A 24 38.79 -13.82 -23.90
N PRO A 25 40.07 -13.42 -24.05
CA PRO A 25 40.45 -12.04 -23.83
C PRO A 25 39.64 -11.21 -24.82
N ARG A 26 38.75 -10.35 -24.32
CA ARG A 26 38.23 -9.23 -25.10
C ARG A 26 39.43 -8.34 -25.40
N ALA A 27 40.13 -8.64 -26.49
CA ALA A 27 40.97 -7.68 -27.15
C ALA A 27 40.06 -6.52 -27.55
N GLN A 28 40.03 -5.47 -26.72
CA GLN A 28 39.68 -4.16 -27.20
C GLN A 28 40.75 -3.81 -28.22
N VAL A 29 40.44 -4.11 -29.48
CA VAL A 29 41.06 -3.44 -30.62
C VAL A 29 40.67 -1.98 -30.48
N SER A 30 41.53 -1.20 -29.83
CA SER A 30 41.58 0.24 -29.99
C SER A 30 42.07 0.51 -31.41
N ALA A 31 41.21 0.26 -32.39
CA ALA A 31 41.36 0.89 -33.69
C ALA A 31 41.11 2.38 -33.46
N ALA A 32 42.16 3.18 -33.64
CA ALA A 32 41.99 4.62 -33.81
C ALA A 32 40.90 4.82 -34.88
N PRO A 33 39.81 5.57 -34.59
CA PRO A 33 38.79 5.78 -35.60
C PRO A 33 39.41 6.66 -36.70
N SER A 34 39.61 6.06 -37.88
CA SER A 34 39.57 6.83 -39.12
C SER A 34 38.23 7.59 -39.17
N PRO A 35 38.18 8.79 -39.77
CA PRO A 35 36.98 9.62 -39.75
C PRO A 35 35.81 8.83 -40.34
N PRO A 36 34.72 8.59 -39.59
CA PRO A 36 33.65 7.70 -40.03
C PRO A 36 32.90 8.33 -41.22
N GLU A 37 32.66 7.55 -42.27
CA GLU A 37 31.67 7.91 -43.29
C GLU A 37 30.28 7.93 -42.62
N ALA A 38 29.83 9.13 -42.28
CA ALA A 38 28.57 9.35 -41.60
C ALA A 38 27.38 8.95 -42.51
N GLY A 39 26.46 8.14 -41.98
CA GLY A 39 25.15 7.96 -42.59
C GLY A 39 24.39 9.29 -42.64
N THR A 40 23.55 9.47 -43.66
CA THR A 40 22.83 10.72 -43.89
C THR A 40 21.32 10.49 -43.89
N ILE A 41 20.59 11.29 -43.12
CA ILE A 41 19.14 11.34 -43.13
C ILE A 41 18.72 12.62 -43.85
N VAL A 42 17.88 12.47 -44.88
CA VAL A 42 17.31 13.59 -45.62
C VAL A 42 15.80 13.50 -45.56
N GLY A 43 15.11 14.63 -45.61
CA GLY A 43 13.66 14.59 -45.71
C GLY A 43 13.06 15.93 -46.05
N TYR A 44 11.74 15.89 -46.21
CA TYR A 44 10.93 17.07 -46.47
C TYR A 44 9.79 17.15 -45.47
N VAL A 45 9.38 18.36 -45.13
CA VAL A 45 8.28 18.64 -44.21
C VAL A 45 7.25 19.50 -44.91
N PHE A 46 6.03 18.99 -45.01
CA PHE A 46 4.89 19.66 -45.64
C PHE A 46 3.72 19.78 -44.69
N ASP A 47 2.88 20.78 -44.94
CA ASP A 47 1.55 20.89 -44.36
C ASP A 47 0.63 19.81 -44.98
N SER A 48 -0.01 19.00 -44.14
CA SER A 48 -0.90 17.93 -44.60
C SER A 48 -2.18 18.43 -45.28
N SER A 49 -2.63 19.64 -44.97
CA SER A 49 -3.86 20.23 -45.51
C SER A 49 -3.59 21.10 -46.73
N SER A 50 -2.55 21.94 -46.67
CA SER A 50 -2.23 22.87 -47.78
C SER A 50 -1.21 22.32 -48.78
N HIS A 51 -0.53 21.21 -48.46
CA HIS A 51 0.58 20.63 -49.24
C HIS A 51 1.75 21.60 -49.52
N LYS A 52 1.89 22.65 -48.71
CA LYS A 52 2.97 23.63 -48.85
C LYS A 52 4.17 23.20 -48.02
N PRO A 53 5.42 23.47 -48.47
CA PRO A 53 6.60 23.20 -47.67
C PRO A 53 6.59 24.07 -46.41
N LEU A 54 7.01 23.48 -45.28
CA LEU A 54 7.06 24.17 -43.99
C LEU A 54 8.50 24.59 -43.68
N PRO A 55 8.85 25.88 -43.82
CA PRO A 55 10.17 26.39 -43.47
C PRO A 55 10.34 26.54 -41.95
N LYS A 56 11.59 26.46 -41.48
CA LYS A 56 11.96 26.63 -40.05
C LYS A 56 11.30 25.62 -39.10
N ALA A 57 10.82 24.48 -39.61
CA ALA A 57 10.42 23.36 -38.76
C ALA A 57 11.66 22.77 -38.08
N ARG A 58 11.60 22.59 -36.75
CA ARG A 58 12.69 22.06 -35.94
C ARG A 58 12.75 20.54 -36.08
N ILE A 59 13.92 20.03 -36.43
CA ILE A 59 14.22 18.61 -36.56
C ILE A 59 15.17 18.20 -35.45
N LEU A 60 14.83 17.15 -34.71
CA LEU A 60 15.67 16.59 -33.65
C LEU A 60 16.01 15.14 -33.98
N LEU A 61 17.30 14.81 -33.95
CA LEU A 61 17.80 13.46 -34.21
C LEU A 61 18.36 12.86 -32.93
N PHE A 62 17.72 11.77 -32.50
CA PHE A 62 18.14 10.97 -31.37
C PHE A 62 18.71 9.63 -31.83
N TYR A 63 19.76 9.16 -31.16
CA TYR A 63 20.26 7.79 -31.32
C TYR A 63 19.90 6.94 -30.11
N ALA A 64 19.37 5.76 -30.40
CA ALA A 64 18.99 4.79 -29.39
C ALA A 64 20.24 3.96 -29.01
N GLN A 65 20.78 4.23 -27.82
CA GLN A 65 21.85 3.41 -27.23
C GLN A 65 21.27 2.10 -26.68
N THR A 66 20.05 2.15 -26.16
CA THR A 66 19.21 1.02 -25.75
C THR A 66 17.73 1.36 -26.00
N SER A 67 16.80 0.42 -25.79
CA SER A 67 15.35 0.67 -25.95
C SER A 67 14.80 1.81 -25.08
N TYR A 68 15.50 2.18 -24.00
CA TYR A 68 15.04 3.18 -23.02
C TYR A 68 15.98 4.40 -22.87
N ARG A 69 17.14 4.41 -23.54
CA ARG A 69 18.11 5.50 -23.44
C ARG A 69 18.43 6.03 -24.83
N ARG A 70 17.98 7.26 -25.09
CA ARG A 70 18.28 7.99 -26.32
C ARG A 70 19.08 9.26 -26.01
N SER A 71 20.04 9.57 -26.87
CA SER A 71 20.83 10.80 -26.79
C SER A 71 20.58 11.65 -28.02
N LEU A 72 20.30 12.94 -27.83
CA LEU A 72 20.25 13.91 -28.92
C LEU A 72 21.64 14.02 -29.54
N ILE A 73 21.78 13.72 -30.83
CA ILE A 73 23.05 13.84 -31.56
C ILE A 73 23.09 15.11 -32.40
N ALA A 74 21.96 15.43 -33.05
CA ALA A 74 21.90 16.57 -33.96
C ALA A 74 20.53 17.23 -33.89
N SER A 75 20.51 18.52 -34.16
CA SER A 75 19.28 19.28 -34.39
C SER A 75 19.51 20.22 -35.57
N SER A 76 18.46 20.45 -36.36
CA SER A 76 18.49 21.37 -37.51
C SER A 76 17.11 21.97 -37.72
N TYR A 77 17.00 22.88 -38.69
CA TYR A 77 15.75 23.48 -39.12
C TYR A 77 15.56 23.24 -40.62
N THR A 78 14.31 23.14 -41.07
CA THR A 78 14.02 23.05 -42.50
C THR A 78 14.29 24.35 -43.24
N ASP A 79 14.72 24.24 -44.50
CA ASP A 79 14.91 25.37 -45.40
C ASP A 79 13.59 25.92 -45.98
N SER A 80 13.67 26.88 -46.90
CA SER A 80 12.50 27.47 -47.57
C SER A 80 11.67 26.48 -48.40
N LEU A 81 12.25 25.34 -48.76
CA LEU A 81 11.59 24.25 -49.50
C LEU A 81 11.12 23.13 -48.56
N GLY A 82 11.20 23.33 -47.23
CA GLY A 82 10.83 22.33 -46.23
C GLY A 82 11.83 21.18 -46.12
N SER A 83 13.01 21.28 -46.74
CA SER A 83 14.00 20.21 -46.79
C SER A 83 14.94 20.27 -45.58
N PHE A 84 15.38 19.10 -45.12
CA PHE A 84 16.41 18.98 -44.07
C PHE A 84 17.40 17.87 -44.38
N LEU A 85 18.63 18.04 -43.87
CA LEU A 85 19.71 17.07 -43.97
C LEU A 85 20.42 16.97 -42.63
N LEU A 86 20.58 15.74 -42.12
CA LEU A 86 21.23 15.44 -40.85
C LEU A 86 22.23 14.30 -41.04
N LYS A 87 23.43 14.45 -40.44
CA LYS A 87 24.46 13.41 -40.42
C LYS A 87 24.38 12.66 -39.09
N THR A 88 24.30 11.33 -39.15
CA THR A 88 23.99 10.52 -37.95
C THR A 88 25.22 10.23 -37.10
N GLY A 89 26.42 10.22 -37.68
CA GLY A 89 27.70 9.96 -36.98
C GLY A 89 27.86 8.54 -36.41
N TYR A 90 26.76 7.83 -36.18
CA TYR A 90 26.68 6.48 -35.63
C TYR A 90 25.80 5.59 -36.51
N GLU A 91 26.09 4.30 -36.50
CA GLU A 91 25.27 3.25 -37.10
C GLU A 91 24.29 2.71 -36.06
N GLY A 92 23.03 2.50 -36.44
CA GLY A 92 22.02 1.91 -35.56
C GLY A 92 20.64 2.56 -35.70
N TRP A 93 19.79 2.33 -34.69
CA TRP A 93 18.44 2.90 -34.61
C TRP A 93 18.50 4.38 -34.24
N HIS A 94 17.86 5.19 -35.08
CA HIS A 94 17.68 6.61 -34.90
C HIS A 94 16.20 6.94 -34.85
N ARG A 95 15.85 7.91 -34.01
CA ARG A 95 14.51 8.51 -33.99
C ARG A 95 14.61 9.97 -34.40
N VAL A 96 13.85 10.34 -35.42
CA VAL A 96 13.72 11.72 -35.89
C VAL A 96 12.42 12.28 -35.38
N TYR A 97 12.47 13.42 -34.69
CA TYR A 97 11.28 14.20 -34.36
C TYR A 97 11.20 15.46 -35.22
N VAL A 98 9.98 15.84 -35.58
CA VAL A 98 9.68 17.07 -36.30
C VAL A 98 8.66 17.86 -35.51
N LEU A 99 8.99 19.12 -35.21
CA LEU A 99 8.15 20.10 -34.55
C LEU A 99 8.11 21.36 -35.40
N ALA A 100 6.91 21.84 -35.76
CA ALA A 100 6.73 23.12 -36.43
C ALA A 100 5.78 23.98 -35.61
N ASP A 101 6.14 25.25 -35.45
CA ASP A 101 5.42 26.22 -34.65
C ASP A 101 5.58 27.59 -35.30
N LEU A 102 4.49 28.35 -35.45
CA LEU A 102 4.51 29.67 -36.05
C LEU A 102 4.70 30.69 -34.92
N SER A 103 5.68 31.58 -35.05
CA SER A 103 5.99 32.56 -33.99
C SER A 103 4.88 33.57 -33.67
N GLU A 104 3.82 33.61 -34.46
CA GLU A 104 2.69 34.54 -34.33
C GLU A 104 1.50 33.93 -33.57
N SER A 105 1.49 32.62 -33.33
CA SER A 105 0.41 31.91 -32.66
C SER A 105 0.72 31.75 -31.15
N PRO A 106 -0.32 31.70 -30.29
CA PRO A 106 -0.15 31.45 -28.85
C PRO A 106 0.08 29.96 -28.50
N GLY A 107 -0.25 29.03 -29.40
CA GLY A 107 -0.10 27.59 -29.19
C GLY A 107 0.48 26.92 -30.42
N ILE A 108 0.98 25.68 -30.26
CA ILE A 108 1.69 24.94 -31.30
C ILE A 108 0.78 24.68 -32.50
N ASP A 109 1.18 25.16 -33.68
CA ASP A 109 0.40 25.13 -34.93
C ASP A 109 0.36 23.77 -35.64
N TYR A 110 1.25 22.84 -35.30
CA TYR A 110 1.34 21.54 -35.97
C TYR A 110 1.57 20.38 -35.00
N VAL A 111 0.89 19.25 -35.24
CA VAL A 111 1.04 18.05 -34.41
C VAL A 111 2.44 17.48 -34.63
N PRO A 112 3.26 17.28 -33.58
CA PRO A 112 4.59 16.72 -33.73
C PRO A 112 4.55 15.30 -34.32
N CYS A 113 5.54 15.00 -35.17
CA CYS A 113 5.69 13.68 -35.77
C CYS A 113 7.03 13.05 -35.36
N SER A 114 7.06 11.71 -35.37
CA SER A 114 8.24 10.90 -35.11
C SER A 114 8.42 9.83 -36.19
N TRP A 115 9.67 9.51 -36.48
CA TRP A 115 10.03 8.44 -37.40
C TRP A 115 11.24 7.66 -36.86
N ASP A 116 11.07 6.35 -36.73
CA ASP A 116 12.13 5.43 -36.35
C ASP A 116 12.78 4.83 -37.61
N VAL A 117 14.10 4.92 -37.70
CA VAL A 117 14.87 4.43 -38.84
C VAL A 117 16.18 3.79 -38.40
N TYR A 118 16.53 2.65 -39.00
CA TYR A 118 17.84 2.05 -38.84
C TYR A 118 18.78 2.55 -39.94
N ILE A 119 19.94 3.08 -39.56
CA ILE A 119 20.91 3.67 -40.49
C ILE A 119 22.19 2.83 -40.46
N GLN A 120 22.59 2.33 -41.64
CA GLN A 120 23.87 1.65 -41.86
C GLN A 120 24.95 2.67 -42.23
N ARG A 121 26.23 2.31 -42.05
CA ARG A 121 27.35 3.21 -42.41
C ARG A 121 27.32 3.56 -43.89
N GLY A 122 27.53 4.84 -44.21
CA GLY A 122 27.49 5.35 -45.59
C GLY A 122 26.12 5.27 -46.27
N SER A 123 25.07 4.81 -45.59
CA SER A 123 23.73 4.73 -46.18
C SER A 123 22.98 6.06 -46.07
N MET A 124 22.06 6.28 -47.00
CA MET A 124 21.15 7.42 -47.00
C MET A 124 19.72 6.93 -46.78
N ALA A 125 19.02 7.53 -45.82
CA ALA A 125 17.60 7.29 -45.61
C ALA A 125 16.81 8.57 -45.88
N SER A 126 15.63 8.41 -46.48
CA SER A 126 14.75 9.54 -46.80
C SER A 126 13.33 9.34 -46.27
N TYR A 127 12.72 10.41 -45.77
CA TYR A 127 11.33 10.40 -45.30
C TYR A 127 10.66 11.76 -45.52
N THR A 128 9.38 11.74 -45.84
CA THR A 128 8.56 12.94 -46.01
C THR A 128 7.53 13.02 -44.89
N PHE A 129 7.60 14.06 -44.07
CA PHE A 129 6.67 14.34 -43.00
C PHE A 129 5.53 15.22 -43.51
N ASN A 130 4.29 14.79 -43.31
CA ASN A 130 3.10 15.62 -43.50
C ASN A 130 2.54 15.97 -42.12
N LEU A 131 2.78 17.20 -41.67
CA LEU A 131 2.35 17.67 -40.36
C LEU A 131 0.88 18.09 -40.42
N ILE A 132 0.09 17.63 -39.45
CA ILE A 132 -1.33 17.97 -39.33
C ILE A 132 -1.44 19.31 -38.59
N PRO A 133 -2.21 20.29 -39.08
CA PRO A 133 -2.52 21.52 -38.34
C PRO A 133 -3.02 21.21 -36.93
N ALA A 134 -2.57 21.96 -35.93
CA ALA A 134 -2.82 21.69 -34.53
C ALA A 134 -3.16 22.93 -33.71
N ALA A 135 -3.66 22.65 -32.52
CA ALA A 135 -3.88 23.59 -31.44
C ALA A 135 -3.32 23.01 -30.14
N THR A 136 -3.12 23.85 -29.13
CA THR A 136 -2.60 23.42 -27.82
C THR A 136 -3.69 23.50 -26.76
N ILE A 137 -3.88 22.41 -26.02
CA ILE A 137 -4.67 22.38 -24.79
C ILE A 137 -3.70 22.33 -23.61
N PHE A 138 -3.75 23.36 -22.77
CA PHE A 138 -3.03 23.41 -21.51
C PHE A 138 -3.90 22.89 -20.37
N LEU A 139 -3.43 21.83 -19.75
CA LEU A 139 -4.09 21.16 -18.64
C LEU A 139 -3.61 21.78 -17.33
N LYS A 140 -4.46 22.60 -16.73
CA LYS A 140 -4.19 23.33 -15.49
C LYS A 140 -4.80 22.61 -14.30
N GLY A 141 -4.06 22.58 -13.19
CA GLY A 141 -4.49 21.99 -11.93
C GLY A 141 -3.71 20.73 -11.55
N GLU A 142 -4.14 20.08 -10.48
CA GLU A 142 -3.55 18.88 -9.92
C GLU A 142 -4.56 17.74 -9.89
N ILE A 143 -4.19 16.60 -10.46
CA ILE A 143 -5.03 15.41 -10.43
C ILE A 143 -4.93 14.78 -9.03
N ARG A 144 -6.01 14.88 -8.25
CA ARG A 144 -6.12 14.26 -6.91
C ARG A 144 -7.20 13.18 -6.91
N PHE A 145 -6.89 12.02 -6.34
CA PHE A 145 -7.85 10.95 -6.13
C PHE A 145 -8.25 10.89 -4.66
N VAL A 146 -9.53 10.62 -4.36
CA VAL A 146 -10.01 10.51 -2.97
C VAL A 146 -9.44 9.31 -2.22
N GLU A 147 -8.79 8.36 -2.89
CA GLU A 147 -8.14 7.22 -2.26
C GLU A 147 -6.74 7.57 -1.73
N SER A 148 -6.08 8.58 -2.32
CA SER A 148 -4.73 9.00 -1.96
C SER A 148 -4.76 10.35 -1.23
N PRO A 149 -3.93 10.57 -0.20
CA PRO A 149 -3.75 11.90 0.38
C PRO A 149 -2.90 12.83 -0.49
N SER A 150 -2.16 12.28 -1.46
CA SER A 150 -1.23 13.02 -2.31
C SER A 150 -1.77 13.18 -3.73
N PRO A 151 -1.38 14.24 -4.46
CA PRO A 151 -1.68 14.35 -5.88
C PRO A 151 -1.02 13.21 -6.68
N ALA A 152 -1.41 13.08 -7.95
CA ALA A 152 -0.79 12.14 -8.86
C ALA A 152 0.68 12.50 -9.10
N SER A 153 1.58 11.52 -8.95
CA SER A 153 3.01 11.67 -9.18
C SER A 153 3.41 11.38 -10.64
N ASP A 154 2.55 10.69 -11.38
CA ASP A 154 2.78 10.28 -12.77
C ASP A 154 1.45 10.39 -13.53
N TRP A 155 1.48 11.03 -14.70
CA TRP A 155 0.28 11.24 -15.52
C TRP A 155 0.61 11.28 -17.00
N ARG A 156 -0.34 10.84 -17.81
CA ARG A 156 -0.23 10.77 -19.28
C ARG A 156 -1.54 11.21 -19.91
N PHE A 157 -1.40 11.91 -21.02
CA PHE A 157 -2.52 12.44 -21.79
C PHE A 157 -2.50 11.83 -23.18
N THR A 158 -3.55 11.09 -23.52
CA THR A 158 -3.72 10.52 -24.85
C THR A 158 -4.79 11.30 -25.60
N VAL A 159 -4.43 11.88 -26.74
CA VAL A 159 -5.37 12.58 -27.61
C VAL A 159 -6.26 11.56 -28.31
N LEU A 160 -7.57 11.72 -28.14
CA LEU A 160 -8.61 10.91 -28.76
C LEU A 160 -9.27 11.73 -29.87
N SER A 161 -9.36 11.17 -31.08
CA SER A 161 -10.20 11.70 -32.15
C SER A 161 -11.29 10.68 -32.47
N PRO A 162 -12.57 11.09 -32.54
CA PRO A 162 -13.68 10.19 -32.82
C PRO A 162 -13.70 9.73 -34.29
N GLU A 163 -13.08 10.47 -35.20
CA GLU A 163 -13.04 10.11 -36.62
C GLU A 163 -11.95 9.08 -36.91
N LYS A 164 -10.71 9.41 -36.52
CA LYS A 164 -9.55 8.56 -36.76
C LYS A 164 -8.52 8.73 -35.65
N PRO A 165 -8.07 7.65 -34.99
CA PRO A 165 -7.04 7.75 -33.97
C PRO A 165 -5.75 8.31 -34.58
N LEU A 166 -5.12 9.25 -33.86
CA LEU A 166 -3.77 9.67 -34.20
C LEU A 166 -2.84 8.48 -33.99
N ALA A 167 -2.13 8.11 -35.04
CA ALA A 167 -1.17 7.02 -35.04
C ALA A 167 0.17 7.52 -35.61
N ALA A 168 1.22 6.73 -35.40
CA ALA A 168 2.53 6.98 -35.99
C ALA A 168 2.39 7.24 -37.51
N PRO A 169 3.01 8.31 -38.03
CA PRO A 169 4.10 9.07 -37.43
C PRO A 169 3.68 10.18 -36.44
N SER A 170 2.40 10.56 -36.35
CA SER A 170 1.93 11.61 -35.45
C SER A 170 1.95 11.17 -33.98
N ILE A 171 2.37 12.07 -33.10
CA ILE A 171 2.41 11.83 -31.66
C ILE A 171 1.03 12.15 -31.07
N ALA A 172 0.50 11.21 -30.28
CA ALA A 172 -0.80 11.34 -29.61
C ALA A 172 -0.69 11.28 -28.08
N LEU A 173 0.51 11.01 -27.55
CA LEU A 173 0.76 10.78 -26.13
C LEU A 173 1.66 11.88 -25.56
N TYR A 174 1.16 12.54 -24.50
CA TYR A 174 1.82 13.64 -23.81
C TYR A 174 1.81 13.40 -22.29
N GLY A 175 2.39 14.30 -21.50
CA GLY A 175 2.50 14.16 -20.04
C GLY A 175 3.92 13.78 -19.58
N MET A 176 4.00 12.93 -18.57
CA MET A 176 5.24 12.35 -18.04
C MET A 176 5.74 11.19 -18.93
N VAL A 177 5.93 11.47 -20.23
CA VAL A 177 6.41 10.50 -21.22
C VAL A 177 7.69 10.96 -21.89
N GLN A 178 8.46 10.01 -22.39
CA GLN A 178 9.77 10.24 -22.98
C GLN A 178 9.66 11.15 -24.22
N GLU A 179 8.65 10.95 -25.07
CA GLU A 179 8.40 11.76 -26.27
C GLU A 179 8.24 13.25 -25.96
N ALA A 180 7.45 13.59 -24.93
CA ALA A 180 7.23 14.97 -24.52
C ALA A 180 8.51 15.61 -23.96
N TYR A 181 9.31 14.85 -23.20
CA TYR A 181 10.61 15.29 -22.70
C TYR A 181 11.62 15.52 -23.82
N GLU A 182 11.72 14.59 -24.78
CA GLU A 182 12.64 14.68 -25.93
C GLU A 182 12.32 15.86 -26.85
N LEU A 183 11.03 16.19 -26.99
CA LEU A 183 10.57 17.38 -27.74
C LEU A 183 10.74 18.70 -26.97
N GLY A 184 11.04 18.65 -25.67
CA GLY A 184 11.09 19.82 -24.80
C GLY A 184 9.72 20.48 -24.59
N LEU A 185 8.64 19.70 -24.68
CA LEU A 185 7.27 20.20 -24.46
C LEU A 185 6.98 20.35 -22.97
N ASN A 186 6.12 21.31 -22.62
CA ASN A 186 5.56 21.39 -21.28
C ASN A 186 4.75 20.11 -21.01
N ARG A 187 4.99 19.46 -19.85
CA ARG A 187 4.33 18.20 -19.45
C ARG A 187 2.82 18.34 -19.22
N SER A 188 2.29 19.56 -19.22
CA SER A 188 0.85 19.86 -19.15
C SER A 188 0.23 20.20 -20.50
N TYR A 189 0.98 20.16 -21.61
CA TYR A 189 0.45 20.40 -22.95
C TYR A 189 -0.03 19.11 -23.59
N ALA A 190 -1.24 19.16 -24.16
CA ALA A 190 -1.73 18.21 -25.14
C ALA A 190 -1.88 18.93 -26.47
N ILE A 191 -1.11 18.53 -27.48
CA ILE A 191 -1.21 19.10 -28.83
C ILE A 191 -2.23 18.27 -29.59
N VAL A 192 -3.29 18.93 -30.06
CA VAL A 192 -4.44 18.27 -30.66
C VAL A 192 -4.63 18.76 -32.10
N PRO A 193 -5.12 17.92 -33.03
CA PRO A 193 -5.40 18.38 -34.39
C PRO A 193 -6.43 19.52 -34.39
N ALA A 194 -6.21 20.49 -35.29
CA ALA A 194 -7.09 21.63 -35.48
C ALA A 194 -8.35 21.27 -36.27
N ASP A 195 -9.42 22.04 -36.03
CA ASP A 195 -10.70 22.05 -36.74
C ASP A 195 -11.51 20.74 -36.73
N VAL A 196 -11.06 19.72 -35.99
CA VAL A 196 -11.72 18.44 -35.76
C VAL A 196 -12.12 18.24 -34.29
N PRO A 197 -13.15 17.44 -34.00
CA PRO A 197 -13.52 17.10 -32.63
C PRO A 197 -12.43 16.26 -31.95
N VAL A 198 -12.00 16.64 -30.75
CA VAL A 198 -10.97 15.93 -29.98
C VAL A 198 -11.33 15.81 -28.50
N GLY A 199 -11.00 14.67 -27.91
CA GLY A 199 -11.07 14.44 -26.47
C GLY A 199 -9.68 14.11 -25.94
N ILE A 200 -9.50 14.21 -24.62
CA ILE A 200 -8.23 13.85 -23.97
C ILE A 200 -8.51 12.77 -22.94
N ARG A 201 -7.85 11.63 -23.09
CA ARG A 201 -7.81 10.58 -22.07
C ARG A 201 -6.68 10.88 -21.10
N VAL A 202 -7.02 11.00 -19.83
CA VAL A 202 -6.11 11.25 -18.74
C VAL A 202 -5.92 9.97 -17.96
N TRP A 203 -4.69 9.45 -17.96
CA TRP A 203 -4.28 8.38 -17.05
C TRP A 203 -3.37 9.00 -15.99
N ALA A 204 -3.65 8.75 -14.72
CA ALA A 204 -2.85 9.30 -13.63
C ALA A 204 -2.69 8.30 -12.48
N ARG A 205 -1.54 8.37 -11.81
CA ARG A 205 -1.15 7.47 -10.73
C ARG A 205 -0.69 8.25 -9.51
N SER A 206 -1.19 7.87 -8.35
CA SER A 206 -0.74 8.34 -7.03
C SER A 206 -0.43 7.13 -6.15
N GLY A 207 0.85 6.89 -5.88
CA GLY A 207 1.29 5.68 -5.17
C GLY A 207 0.93 4.39 -5.93
N SER A 208 0.17 3.51 -5.29
CA SER A 208 -0.34 2.25 -5.87
C SER A 208 -1.67 2.41 -6.62
N ILE A 209 -2.30 3.59 -6.56
CA ILE A 209 -3.60 3.85 -7.17
C ILE A 209 -3.39 4.47 -8.54
N ALA A 210 -4.01 3.91 -9.57
CA ALA A 210 -4.00 4.47 -10.91
C ALA A 210 -5.42 4.45 -11.47
N HIS A 211 -5.85 5.59 -12.03
CA HIS A 211 -7.16 5.73 -12.65
C HIS A 211 -7.06 6.42 -14.00
N GLU A 212 -8.09 6.20 -14.79
CA GLU A 212 -8.25 6.80 -16.10
C GLU A 212 -9.61 7.51 -16.18
N PHE A 213 -9.61 8.73 -16.70
CA PHE A 213 -10.81 9.49 -17.02
C PHE A 213 -10.62 10.27 -18.31
N THR A 214 -11.69 10.90 -18.82
CA THR A 214 -11.67 11.59 -20.11
C THR A 214 -12.14 13.03 -19.97
N LEU A 215 -11.48 13.95 -20.68
CA LEU A 215 -11.82 15.36 -20.83
C LEU A 215 -12.42 15.56 -22.23
N GLY A 216 -13.54 16.27 -22.32
CA GLY A 216 -14.14 16.63 -23.61
C GLY A 216 -14.48 15.43 -24.51
N ALA A 217 -15.20 14.43 -23.98
CA ALA A 217 -15.77 13.35 -24.79
C ALA A 217 -17.06 12.86 -24.12
N ASP A 218 -18.16 12.81 -24.87
CA ASP A 218 -19.40 12.20 -24.37
C ASP A 218 -19.19 10.69 -24.19
N ALA A 219 -19.66 10.16 -23.06
CA ALA A 219 -19.44 8.78 -22.63
C ALA A 219 -19.86 7.76 -23.71
N GLY A 220 -18.89 7.18 -24.40
CA GLY A 220 -19.16 6.16 -25.43
C GLY A 220 -18.04 5.17 -25.74
N TYR A 221 -16.77 5.45 -25.42
CA TYR A 221 -15.66 4.58 -25.84
C TYR A 221 -14.62 4.34 -24.75
N GLY A 222 -14.94 3.41 -23.84
CA GLY A 222 -13.99 2.79 -22.93
C GLY A 222 -13.96 1.28 -23.11
N TYR A 223 -13.17 0.79 -24.08
CA TYR A 223 -12.76 -0.62 -24.11
C TYR A 223 -11.71 -0.84 -23.02
N GLY A 224 -12.12 -1.44 -21.90
CA GLY A 224 -11.19 -1.90 -20.87
C GLY A 224 -10.48 -3.18 -21.30
N TYR A 225 -9.17 -3.12 -21.46
CA TYR A 225 -8.30 -4.30 -21.47
C TYR A 225 -7.38 -4.27 -20.24
N GLY A 226 -7.76 -5.07 -19.22
CA GLY A 226 -6.87 -5.89 -18.40
C GLY A 226 -5.93 -5.25 -17.37
N SER A 227 -6.31 -5.33 -16.08
CA SER A 227 -5.70 -6.27 -15.13
C SER A 227 -6.63 -6.43 -13.93
N GLY A 228 -6.95 -7.66 -13.54
CA GLY A 228 -7.95 -7.96 -12.52
C GLY A 228 -7.61 -7.36 -11.16
N TYR A 229 -8.33 -6.31 -10.77
CA TYR A 229 -8.84 -5.93 -9.46
C TYR A 229 -9.48 -4.55 -9.68
N GLY A 230 -10.81 -4.51 -9.82
CA GLY A 230 -11.57 -3.29 -10.11
C GLY A 230 -12.43 -3.44 -11.35
N SER A 231 -13.73 -3.64 -11.15
CA SER A 231 -14.73 -3.61 -12.22
C SER A 231 -14.76 -2.21 -12.85
N GLY A 232 -14.22 -2.14 -14.07
CA GLY A 232 -14.25 -0.96 -14.91
C GLY A 232 -15.66 -0.63 -15.37
N TYR A 233 -16.09 0.59 -15.03
CA TYR A 233 -17.00 1.41 -15.82
C TYR A 233 -16.57 2.85 -15.54
N GLY A 234 -15.79 3.42 -16.45
CA GLY A 234 -15.47 4.85 -16.44
C GLY A 234 -16.73 5.63 -16.77
N SER A 235 -17.27 6.36 -15.80
CA SER A 235 -18.32 7.34 -16.05
C SER A 235 -17.66 8.62 -16.56
N GLY A 236 -17.62 8.81 -17.87
CA GLY A 236 -17.16 10.06 -18.48
C GLY A 236 -18.23 11.14 -18.32
N TYR A 237 -17.94 12.19 -17.56
CA TYR A 237 -18.73 13.41 -17.52
C TYR A 237 -18.13 14.44 -18.49
N GLY A 238 -17.93 14.07 -19.75
CA GLY A 238 -17.36 15.00 -20.73
C GLY A 238 -18.34 16.12 -21.10
N SER A 239 -17.80 17.31 -21.36
CA SER A 239 -18.53 18.50 -21.84
C SER A 239 -18.70 18.52 -23.38
N GLY A 240 -18.75 17.37 -24.04
CA GLY A 240 -18.60 17.25 -25.50
C GLY A 240 -17.16 17.43 -26.01
N TYR A 241 -16.91 17.01 -27.24
CA TYR A 241 -15.58 17.12 -27.88
C TYR A 241 -15.11 18.57 -28.05
N TYR A 242 -13.82 18.82 -27.79
CA TYR A 242 -13.20 20.11 -28.07
C TYR A 242 -13.01 20.30 -29.58
N ARG A 243 -13.18 21.52 -30.07
CA ARG A 243 -12.88 21.90 -31.46
C ARG A 243 -12.14 23.22 -31.46
N LEU A 244 -10.91 23.22 -31.94
CA LEU A 244 -9.98 24.34 -31.82
C LEU A 244 -9.39 24.69 -33.18
N SER A 245 -9.27 25.99 -33.49
CA SER A 245 -8.62 26.44 -34.73
C SER A 245 -7.10 26.27 -34.66
N GLN A 246 -6.43 26.21 -35.82
CA GLN A 246 -4.97 26.11 -35.87
C GLN A 246 -4.28 27.22 -35.07
N GLY A 247 -3.23 26.86 -34.32
CA GLY A 247 -2.43 27.77 -33.50
C GLY A 247 -3.14 28.29 -32.24
N SER A 248 -4.39 27.88 -31.99
CA SER A 248 -5.12 28.33 -30.81
C SER A 248 -4.63 27.66 -29.53
N PHE A 249 -4.82 28.36 -28.41
CA PHE A 249 -4.45 27.92 -27.07
C PHE A 249 -5.70 27.89 -26.19
N LEU A 250 -6.01 26.73 -25.60
CA LEU A 250 -7.13 26.54 -24.68
C LEU A 250 -6.61 26.07 -23.32
N GLU A 251 -7.01 26.78 -22.26
CA GLU A 251 -6.77 26.35 -20.88
C GLU A 251 -7.96 25.53 -20.36
N VAL A 252 -7.68 24.32 -19.87
CA VAL A 252 -8.69 23.40 -19.31
C VAL A 252 -8.30 23.04 -17.88
N GLU A 253 -9.22 23.28 -16.95
CA GLU A 253 -9.06 22.90 -15.54
C GLU A 253 -9.32 21.41 -15.35
N VAL A 254 -8.26 20.64 -15.08
CA VAL A 254 -8.36 19.19 -14.85
C VAL A 254 -8.97 18.87 -13.49
N ASP A 255 -8.83 19.79 -12.52
CA ASP A 255 -9.37 19.65 -11.16
C ASP A 255 -10.86 19.33 -11.16
N LYS A 256 -11.63 20.02 -11.99
CA LYS A 256 -13.08 19.86 -12.10
C LYS A 256 -13.45 18.42 -12.47
N GLU A 257 -12.83 17.88 -13.51
CA GLU A 257 -13.13 16.54 -14.01
C GLU A 257 -12.61 15.46 -13.05
N ALA A 258 -11.45 15.68 -12.41
CA ALA A 258 -10.96 14.82 -11.35
C ALA A 258 -11.93 14.76 -10.15
N ILE A 259 -12.54 15.89 -9.77
CA ILE A 259 -13.53 15.94 -8.69
C ILE A 259 -14.83 15.25 -9.09
N LEU A 260 -15.29 15.41 -10.33
CA LEU A 260 -16.47 14.68 -10.83
C LEU A 260 -16.24 13.17 -10.81
N PHE A 261 -15.07 12.72 -11.27
CA PHE A 261 -14.64 11.32 -11.16
C PHE A 261 -14.67 10.84 -9.70
N ASN A 262 -14.06 11.60 -8.79
CA ASN A 262 -14.05 11.30 -7.36
C ASN A 262 -15.46 11.24 -6.77
N ALA A 263 -16.36 12.13 -7.15
CA ALA A 263 -17.73 12.15 -6.64
C ALA A 263 -18.47 10.86 -6.98
N VAL A 264 -18.26 10.32 -8.19
CA VAL A 264 -18.84 9.04 -8.61
C VAL A 264 -18.25 7.89 -7.81
N LEU A 265 -16.93 7.89 -7.64
CA LEU A 265 -16.22 6.86 -6.90
C LEU A 265 -16.72 6.80 -5.45
N VAL A 266 -16.83 7.95 -4.78
CA VAL A 266 -17.38 8.06 -3.43
C VAL A 266 -18.82 7.59 -3.39
N ARG A 267 -19.65 8.02 -4.34
CA ARG A 267 -21.06 7.64 -4.38
C ARG A 267 -21.25 6.13 -4.51
N ARG A 268 -20.44 5.47 -5.34
CA ARG A 268 -20.43 4.01 -5.49
C ARG A 268 -20.18 3.30 -4.16
N ILE A 269 -19.20 3.77 -3.38
CA ILE A 269 -18.94 3.20 -2.05
C ILE A 269 -20.08 3.47 -1.09
N LEU A 270 -20.62 4.68 -1.08
CA LEU A 270 -21.72 5.03 -0.18
C LEU A 270 -23.01 4.26 -0.51
N ASP A 271 -23.30 4.02 -1.78
CA ASP A 271 -24.44 3.21 -2.20
C ASP A 271 -24.28 1.76 -1.70
N GLY A 272 -23.08 1.17 -1.85
CA GLY A 272 -22.78 -0.16 -1.32
C GLY A 272 -22.77 -0.24 0.21
N ALA A 273 -22.29 0.82 0.88
CA ALA A 273 -22.33 0.94 2.33
C ALA A 273 -23.77 1.06 2.84
N LEU A 274 -24.62 1.83 2.15
CA LEU A 274 -26.04 1.98 2.48
C LEU A 274 -26.80 0.66 2.31
N GLU A 275 -26.55 -0.07 1.22
CA GLU A 275 -27.13 -1.41 1.01
C GLU A 275 -26.70 -2.37 2.11
N SER A 276 -25.41 -2.36 2.47
CA SER A 276 -24.86 -3.18 3.55
C SER A 276 -25.44 -2.80 4.91
N LEU A 277 -25.65 -1.50 5.15
CA LEU A 277 -26.24 -0.99 6.38
C LEU A 277 -27.69 -1.45 6.52
N LEU A 278 -28.51 -1.27 5.49
CA LEU A 278 -29.91 -1.70 5.47
C LEU A 278 -30.00 -3.21 5.69
N ARG A 279 -29.14 -3.99 5.04
CA ARG A 279 -29.05 -5.43 5.25
C ARG A 279 -28.66 -5.79 6.69
N ALA A 280 -27.75 -5.04 7.31
CA ALA A 280 -27.36 -5.26 8.70
C ALA A 280 -28.50 -4.95 9.69
N GLU A 281 -29.24 -3.86 9.46
CA GLU A 281 -30.43 -3.51 10.23
C GLU A 281 -31.53 -4.57 10.08
N ASP A 282 -31.84 -5.00 8.84
CA ASP A 282 -32.85 -6.02 8.55
C ASP A 282 -32.52 -7.39 9.17
N THR A 283 -31.22 -7.72 9.23
CA THR A 283 -30.77 -8.96 9.89
C THR A 283 -30.81 -8.88 11.41
N GLY A 284 -30.85 -7.67 11.98
CA GLY A 284 -30.99 -7.40 13.40
C GLY A 284 -29.68 -7.03 14.12
N PHE A 285 -28.64 -6.60 13.38
CA PHE A 285 -27.43 -6.05 13.98
C PHE A 285 -27.67 -4.60 14.47
N LEU A 286 -26.98 -4.23 15.55
CA LEU A 286 -26.98 -2.87 16.07
C LEU A 286 -25.86 -2.06 15.41
N VAL A 287 -26.19 -1.30 14.37
CA VAL A 287 -25.22 -0.54 13.53
C VAL A 287 -25.42 0.99 13.60
N VAL A 288 -25.69 1.50 14.80
CA VAL A 288 -26.03 2.93 15.00
C VAL A 288 -24.87 3.86 14.63
N ALA A 289 -23.63 3.47 14.96
CA ALA A 289 -22.45 4.27 14.66
C ALA A 289 -22.19 4.32 13.15
N GLU A 290 -22.23 3.17 12.49
CA GLU A 290 -22.05 3.03 11.04
C GLU A 290 -23.14 3.81 10.28
N ARG A 291 -24.38 3.80 10.77
CA ARG A 291 -25.46 4.62 10.22
C ARG A 291 -25.14 6.10 10.28
N GLN A 292 -24.63 6.57 11.42
CA GLN A 292 -24.27 7.98 11.59
C GLN A 292 -23.11 8.35 10.64
N ASP A 293 -22.13 7.47 10.47
CA ASP A 293 -20.98 7.70 9.58
C ASP A 293 -21.41 7.75 8.09
N VAL A 294 -22.31 6.86 7.65
CA VAL A 294 -22.86 6.88 6.28
C VAL A 294 -23.66 8.15 6.04
N LEU A 295 -24.53 8.56 6.99
CA LEU A 295 -25.32 9.79 6.86
C LEU A 295 -24.44 11.05 6.82
N ARG A 296 -23.40 11.13 7.67
CA ARG A 296 -22.41 12.22 7.62
C ARG A 296 -21.69 12.26 6.29
N SER A 297 -21.32 11.10 5.76
CA SER A 297 -20.64 10.98 4.46
C SER A 297 -21.50 11.50 3.31
N LEU A 298 -22.80 11.18 3.30
CA LEU A 298 -23.75 11.75 2.33
C LEU A 298 -23.82 13.28 2.43
N GLY A 299 -23.88 13.83 3.65
CA GLY A 299 -23.85 15.29 3.86
C GLY A 299 -22.56 15.96 3.35
N PHE A 300 -21.42 15.27 3.43
CA PHE A 300 -20.16 15.75 2.83
C PHE A 300 -20.20 15.71 1.30
N VAL A 301 -20.84 14.71 0.68
CA VAL A 301 -21.04 14.67 -0.78
C VAL A 301 -21.92 15.83 -1.24
N ASP A 302 -23.01 16.13 -0.53
CA ASP A 302 -23.88 17.26 -0.85
C ASP A 302 -23.12 18.60 -0.74
N SER A 303 -22.29 18.74 0.31
CA SER A 303 -21.43 19.90 0.50
C SER A 303 -20.39 20.04 -0.64
N ALA A 304 -19.81 18.92 -1.08
CA ALA A 304 -18.87 18.91 -2.20
C ALA A 304 -19.51 19.36 -3.51
N GLN A 305 -20.77 18.97 -3.77
CA GLN A 305 -21.51 19.43 -4.95
C GLN A 305 -21.75 20.94 -4.92
N LEU A 306 -22.01 21.53 -3.76
CA LEU A 306 -22.14 22.98 -3.59
C LEU A 306 -20.81 23.69 -3.88
N TYR A 307 -19.70 23.20 -3.33
CA TYR A 307 -18.38 23.77 -3.60
C TYR A 307 -17.95 23.64 -5.06
N LEU A 308 -18.29 22.53 -5.72
CA LEU A 308 -18.02 22.34 -7.15
C LEU A 308 -18.79 23.37 -8.01
N LYS A 309 -20.05 23.67 -7.68
CA LYS A 309 -20.83 24.73 -8.36
C LYS A 309 -20.24 26.13 -8.17
N GLN A 310 -19.51 26.35 -7.07
CA GLN A 310 -18.85 27.61 -6.74
C GLN A 310 -17.41 27.72 -7.32
N GLY A 311 -16.91 26.70 -8.02
CA GLY A 311 -15.52 26.65 -8.49
C GLY A 311 -14.48 26.42 -7.39
N ARG A 312 -14.90 26.04 -6.17
CA ARG A 312 -14.02 25.78 -5.02
C ARG A 312 -13.56 24.32 -5.01
N TYR A 313 -12.66 23.98 -5.92
CA TYR A 313 -12.24 22.60 -6.18
C TYR A 313 -11.53 21.93 -4.99
N TYR A 314 -10.63 22.64 -4.31
CA TYR A 314 -9.90 22.09 -3.16
C TYR A 314 -10.85 21.71 -2.01
N ASP A 315 -11.82 22.56 -1.70
CA ASP A 315 -12.82 22.30 -0.66
C ASP A 315 -13.75 21.15 -1.05
N ALA A 316 -14.16 21.08 -2.32
CA ALA A 316 -14.94 19.96 -2.84
C ALA A 316 -14.18 18.64 -2.70
N TYR A 317 -12.90 18.61 -3.07
CA TYR A 317 -12.03 17.45 -2.88
C TYR A 317 -11.91 17.06 -1.39
N ALA A 318 -11.67 18.02 -0.49
CA ALA A 318 -11.56 17.75 0.93
C ALA A 318 -12.84 17.14 1.52
N CYS A 319 -14.02 17.62 1.11
CA CYS A 319 -15.31 17.04 1.47
C CYS A 319 -15.47 15.62 0.93
N LEU A 320 -15.16 15.37 -0.35
CA LEU A 320 -15.23 14.03 -0.95
C LEU A 320 -14.24 13.06 -0.31
N ARG A 321 -13.04 13.51 0.05
CA ARG A 321 -12.03 12.71 0.77
C ARG A 321 -12.54 12.29 2.14
N ARG A 322 -13.17 13.20 2.89
CA ARG A 322 -13.80 12.88 4.18
C ARG A 322 -14.96 11.89 4.03
N ALA A 323 -15.81 12.10 3.02
CA ALA A 323 -16.90 11.18 2.69
C ALA A 323 -16.37 9.80 2.31
N TRP A 324 -15.28 9.74 1.53
CA TRP A 324 -14.60 8.49 1.19
C TRP A 324 -14.10 7.76 2.44
N MET A 325 -13.32 8.43 3.29
CA MET A 325 -12.71 7.80 4.46
C MET A 325 -13.77 7.22 5.41
N LEU A 326 -14.80 8.00 5.74
CA LEU A 326 -15.89 7.55 6.59
C LEU A 326 -16.74 6.45 5.92
N GLY A 327 -17.08 6.62 4.64
CA GLY A 327 -17.86 5.66 3.88
C GLY A 327 -17.15 4.31 3.69
N SER A 328 -15.85 4.34 3.37
CA SER A 328 -15.04 3.14 3.21
C SER A 328 -14.84 2.41 4.54
N ASP A 329 -14.62 3.15 5.63
CA ASP A 329 -14.46 2.56 6.96
C ASP A 329 -15.78 1.93 7.45
N ALA A 330 -16.91 2.63 7.28
CA ALA A 330 -18.23 2.07 7.56
C ALA A 330 -18.52 0.82 6.72
N SER A 331 -18.20 0.85 5.42
CA SER A 331 -18.36 -0.32 4.55
C SER A 331 -17.50 -1.50 5.01
N GLN A 332 -16.25 -1.25 5.39
CA GLN A 332 -15.34 -2.30 5.86
C GLN A 332 -15.81 -2.90 7.19
N LYS A 333 -16.28 -2.06 8.13
CA LYS A 333 -16.88 -2.50 9.41
C LYS A 333 -18.13 -3.36 9.21
N LEU A 334 -19.02 -2.96 8.29
CA LEU A 334 -20.21 -3.74 7.97
C LEU A 334 -19.85 -5.08 7.35
N GLN A 335 -18.85 -5.11 6.47
CA GLN A 335 -18.36 -6.35 5.88
C GLN A 335 -17.74 -7.28 6.93
N SER A 336 -16.87 -6.75 7.80
CA SER A 336 -16.27 -7.55 8.88
C SER A 336 -17.34 -8.09 9.84
N LEU A 337 -18.34 -7.28 10.17
CA LEU A 337 -19.47 -7.70 11.00
C LEU A 337 -20.23 -8.89 10.39
N PHE A 338 -20.46 -8.88 9.07
CA PHE A 338 -21.10 -10.01 8.39
C PHE A 338 -20.22 -11.27 8.39
N GLU A 339 -18.92 -11.12 8.16
CA GLU A 339 -17.99 -12.24 8.14
C GLU A 339 -17.82 -12.88 9.53
N GLU A 340 -17.60 -12.06 10.55
CA GLU A 340 -17.49 -12.47 11.95
C GLU A 340 -18.80 -13.07 12.46
N GLY A 341 -19.94 -12.45 12.12
CA GLY A 341 -21.27 -12.95 12.46
C GLY A 341 -21.54 -14.34 11.86
N ARG A 342 -21.21 -14.54 10.58
CA ARG A 342 -21.35 -15.83 9.89
C ARG A 342 -20.43 -16.90 10.48
N ASN A 343 -19.17 -16.57 10.70
CA ASN A 343 -18.17 -17.51 11.20
C ASN A 343 -18.49 -17.94 12.64
N SER A 344 -18.92 -17.00 13.49
CA SER A 344 -19.35 -17.27 14.85
C SER A 344 -20.54 -18.25 14.88
N ALA A 345 -21.51 -18.09 13.98
CA ALA A 345 -22.67 -18.98 13.88
C ALA A 345 -22.24 -20.45 13.67
N TYR A 346 -21.23 -20.71 12.83
CA TYR A 346 -20.72 -22.06 12.62
C TYR A 346 -20.03 -22.63 13.86
N VAL A 347 -19.12 -21.88 14.47
CA VAL A 347 -18.36 -22.36 15.64
C VAL A 347 -19.29 -22.64 16.83
N LEU A 348 -20.29 -21.79 17.04
CA LEU A 348 -21.22 -21.90 18.16
C LEU A 348 -22.15 -23.10 18.05
N THR A 349 -22.50 -23.55 16.84
CA THR A 349 -23.30 -24.79 16.68
C THR A 349 -22.59 -26.02 17.24
N ILE A 350 -21.26 -26.07 17.20
CA ILE A 350 -20.43 -27.15 17.77
C ILE A 350 -20.38 -27.02 19.29
N PHE A 351 -20.14 -25.80 19.77
CA PHE A 351 -20.13 -25.51 21.21
C PHE A 351 -21.46 -25.89 21.88
N PHE A 352 -22.60 -25.56 21.27
CA PHE A 352 -23.92 -25.93 21.80
C PHE A 352 -24.17 -27.44 21.81
N ALA A 353 -23.58 -28.21 20.89
CA ALA A 353 -23.69 -29.66 20.95
C ALA A 353 -22.92 -30.22 22.15
N LEU A 354 -21.72 -29.71 22.42
CA LEU A 354 -20.92 -30.11 23.58
C LEU A 354 -21.59 -29.72 24.92
N THR A 355 -22.16 -28.53 25.02
CA THR A 355 -22.90 -28.12 26.22
C THR A 355 -24.17 -28.94 26.41
N SER A 356 -24.87 -29.28 25.34
CA SER A 356 -26.05 -30.16 25.38
C SER A 356 -25.68 -31.55 25.87
N ILE A 357 -24.51 -32.09 25.48
CA ILE A 357 -24.00 -33.36 26.01
C ILE A 357 -23.80 -33.29 27.52
N ALA A 358 -23.11 -32.24 28.00
CA ALA A 358 -22.87 -32.05 29.43
C ALA A 358 -24.18 -31.92 30.21
N LEU A 359 -25.15 -31.19 29.67
CA LEU A 359 -26.47 -31.00 30.25
C LEU A 359 -27.27 -32.31 30.34
N ILE A 360 -27.29 -33.10 29.26
CA ILE A 360 -27.98 -34.40 29.26
C ILE A 360 -27.34 -35.39 30.21
N TYR A 361 -26.00 -35.44 30.31
CA TYR A 361 -25.35 -36.27 31.31
C TYR A 361 -25.70 -35.85 32.75
N LEU A 362 -25.99 -34.57 32.99
CA LEU A 362 -26.39 -34.07 34.31
C LEU A 362 -27.85 -34.41 34.64
N LEU A 363 -28.76 -34.26 33.67
CA LEU A 363 -30.20 -34.37 33.86
C LEU A 363 -30.76 -35.80 33.68
N VAL A 364 -30.21 -36.58 32.74
CA VAL A 364 -30.79 -37.88 32.34
C VAL A 364 -30.03 -39.04 32.97
N GLU A 365 -30.74 -39.84 33.77
CA GLU A 365 -30.21 -41.07 34.33
C GLU A 365 -30.15 -42.19 33.27
N ARG A 366 -29.13 -43.07 33.35
CA ARG A 366 -28.84 -44.13 32.37
C ARG A 366 -29.98 -45.15 32.20
N THR A 367 -30.98 -45.11 33.08
CA THR A 367 -32.08 -46.07 33.22
C THR A 367 -33.35 -45.67 32.48
N LEU A 368 -33.43 -44.46 31.92
CA LEU A 368 -34.57 -44.02 31.11
C LEU A 368 -34.48 -44.61 29.70
N GLY A 369 -35.05 -45.80 29.53
CA GLY A 369 -35.20 -46.47 28.24
C GLY A 369 -36.45 -47.34 28.22
N ILE A 370 -37.00 -47.52 27.03
CA ILE A 370 -38.17 -48.37 26.81
C ILE A 370 -37.64 -49.75 26.44
N GLU A 371 -38.04 -50.78 27.19
CA GLU A 371 -37.82 -52.17 26.79
C GLU A 371 -38.80 -52.52 25.67
N VAL A 372 -38.31 -52.59 24.43
CA VAL A 372 -39.11 -53.02 23.29
C VAL A 372 -38.84 -54.51 23.06
N ALA A 373 -39.86 -55.33 23.27
CA ALA A 373 -39.82 -56.76 23.00
C ALA A 373 -40.24 -57.03 21.54
N LEU A 374 -39.26 -57.12 20.64
CA LEU A 374 -39.48 -57.53 19.25
C LEU A 374 -39.10 -59.03 19.11
N GLY A 375 -40.04 -59.92 19.44
CA GLY A 375 -39.84 -61.37 19.41
C GLY A 375 -38.90 -61.91 20.50
N ARG A 376 -38.00 -62.85 20.17
CA ARG A 376 -37.13 -63.59 21.12
C ARG A 376 -35.93 -62.78 21.66
N ARG A 377 -35.75 -61.53 21.25
CA ARG A 377 -34.68 -60.62 21.73
C ARG A 377 -35.29 -59.38 22.38
N ARG A 378 -34.96 -59.13 23.64
CA ARG A 378 -35.28 -57.87 24.34
C ARG A 378 -34.20 -56.85 23.96
N THR A 379 -34.60 -55.72 23.37
CA THR A 379 -33.69 -54.60 23.08
C THR A 379 -34.08 -53.39 23.91
N PHE A 380 -33.12 -52.85 24.68
CA PHE A 380 -33.30 -51.63 25.46
C PHE A 380 -33.05 -50.40 24.56
N LEU A 381 -34.09 -49.62 24.28
CA LEU A 381 -33.96 -48.36 23.53
C LEU A 381 -33.74 -47.23 24.54
N SER A 382 -32.51 -46.68 24.59
CA SER A 382 -32.23 -45.54 25.47
C SER A 382 -32.86 -44.27 24.91
N LEU A 383 -33.51 -43.46 25.76
CA LEU A 383 -34.14 -42.19 25.38
C LEU A 383 -33.14 -41.01 25.36
N THR A 384 -31.88 -41.23 25.79
CA THR A 384 -30.82 -40.21 25.76
C THR A 384 -30.64 -39.47 24.43
N PRO A 385 -30.64 -40.10 23.23
CA PRO A 385 -30.50 -39.36 21.97
C PRO A 385 -31.67 -38.41 21.71
N LEU A 386 -32.89 -38.77 22.12
CA LEU A 386 -34.05 -37.89 22.00
C LEU A 386 -33.90 -36.66 22.89
N PHE A 387 -33.52 -36.85 24.15
CA PHE A 387 -33.28 -35.73 25.06
C PHE A 387 -32.11 -34.86 24.60
N LEU A 388 -31.05 -35.43 24.03
CA LEU A 388 -29.94 -34.68 23.43
C LEU A 388 -30.42 -33.81 22.28
N ALA A 389 -31.19 -34.37 21.35
CA ALA A 389 -31.75 -33.62 20.24
C ALA A 389 -32.66 -32.48 20.73
N LEU A 390 -33.46 -32.73 21.78
CA LEU A 390 -34.33 -31.71 22.38
C LEU A 390 -33.54 -30.57 23.04
N ALA A 391 -32.55 -30.90 23.87
CA ALA A 391 -31.71 -29.90 24.54
C ALA A 391 -30.89 -29.08 23.53
N TYR A 392 -30.33 -29.74 22.53
CA TYR A 392 -29.60 -29.09 21.46
C TYR A 392 -30.49 -28.20 20.61
N GLY A 393 -31.68 -28.69 20.23
CA GLY A 393 -32.68 -27.91 19.50
C GLY A 393 -33.14 -26.68 20.28
N ALA A 394 -33.34 -26.79 21.60
CA ALA A 394 -33.68 -25.66 22.45
C ALA A 394 -32.55 -24.61 22.51
N MET A 395 -31.28 -25.04 22.66
CA MET A 395 -30.14 -24.13 22.62
C MET A 395 -29.98 -23.45 21.25
N LEU A 396 -30.13 -24.19 20.15
CA LEU A 396 -30.09 -23.62 18.81
C LEU A 396 -31.24 -22.64 18.57
N ALA A 397 -32.44 -22.92 19.06
CA ALA A 397 -33.56 -22.00 18.96
C ALA A 397 -33.29 -20.69 19.72
N ALA A 398 -32.81 -20.79 20.97
CA ALA A 398 -32.40 -19.62 21.74
C ALA A 398 -31.29 -18.83 21.05
N PHE A 399 -30.31 -19.53 20.48
CA PHE A 399 -29.21 -18.92 19.73
C PHE A 399 -29.68 -18.21 18.46
N PHE A 400 -30.58 -18.84 17.70
CA PHE A 400 -31.14 -18.26 16.47
C PHE A 400 -31.97 -16.99 16.73
N ILE A 401 -32.62 -16.91 17.90
CA ILE A 401 -33.38 -15.73 18.31
C ILE A 401 -32.44 -14.62 18.80
N ALA A 402 -31.44 -14.97 19.61
CA ALA A 402 -30.57 -13.98 20.27
C ALA A 402 -29.45 -13.46 19.35
N PHE A 403 -28.97 -14.26 18.39
CA PHE A 403 -27.80 -13.93 17.58
C PHE A 403 -28.18 -13.68 16.11
N PRO A 404 -28.12 -12.43 15.63
CA PRO A 404 -28.53 -12.07 14.27
C PRO A 404 -27.65 -12.73 13.20
N GLY A 405 -26.38 -13.06 13.51
CA GLY A 405 -25.48 -13.74 12.60
C GLY A 405 -25.98 -15.10 12.10
N CYS A 406 -26.88 -15.78 12.82
CA CYS A 406 -27.52 -17.01 12.34
C CYS A 406 -28.33 -16.80 11.07
N ARG A 407 -28.91 -15.61 10.89
CA ARG A 407 -29.75 -15.26 9.72
C ARG A 407 -28.94 -14.98 8.46
N LEU A 408 -27.62 -14.75 8.60
CA LEU A 408 -26.69 -14.56 7.48
C LEU A 408 -26.33 -15.88 6.79
N VAL A 409 -26.44 -17.01 7.51
CA VAL A 409 -26.10 -18.33 7.00
C VAL A 409 -27.29 -18.87 6.19
N PRO A 410 -27.08 -19.36 4.95
CA PRO A 410 -28.16 -19.98 4.20
C PRO A 410 -28.76 -21.16 4.99
N PRO A 411 -30.11 -21.30 5.04
CA PRO A 411 -30.76 -22.28 5.92
C PRO A 411 -30.26 -23.72 5.74
N ILE A 412 -29.95 -24.12 4.50
CA ILE A 412 -29.40 -25.44 4.17
C ILE A 412 -28.06 -25.70 4.86
N HIS A 413 -27.16 -24.70 4.91
CA HIS A 413 -25.85 -24.83 5.54
C HIS A 413 -25.97 -24.85 7.06
N PHE A 414 -26.86 -24.03 7.62
CA PHE A 414 -27.11 -24.02 9.06
C PHE A 414 -27.66 -25.37 9.53
N ILE A 415 -28.64 -25.94 8.83
CA ILE A 415 -29.21 -27.26 9.14
C ILE A 415 -28.16 -28.36 9.01
N LEU A 416 -27.38 -28.36 7.92
CA LEU A 416 -26.33 -29.36 7.72
C LEU A 416 -25.28 -29.30 8.83
N MET A 417 -24.85 -28.10 9.23
CA MET A 417 -23.90 -27.93 10.34
C MET A 417 -24.51 -28.36 11.69
N ALA A 418 -25.78 -28.06 11.94
CA ALA A 418 -26.49 -28.54 13.12
C ALA A 418 -26.55 -30.08 13.16
N LEU A 419 -26.82 -30.74 12.03
CA LEU A 419 -26.84 -32.20 11.93
C LEU A 419 -25.45 -32.83 12.11
N VAL A 420 -24.42 -32.25 11.49
CA VAL A 420 -23.02 -32.70 11.68
C VAL A 420 -22.59 -32.54 13.13
N SER A 421 -22.91 -31.39 13.74
CA SER A 421 -22.61 -31.10 15.14
C SER A 421 -23.35 -32.03 16.12
N LEU A 422 -24.64 -32.29 15.86
CA LEU A 422 -25.42 -33.27 16.62
C LEU A 422 -24.85 -34.69 16.47
N GLY A 423 -24.46 -35.07 15.24
CA GLY A 423 -23.83 -36.35 14.95
C GLY A 423 -22.49 -36.51 15.66
N PHE A 424 -21.67 -35.46 15.66
CA PHE A 424 -20.43 -35.37 16.44
C PHE A 424 -20.70 -35.53 17.93
N GLY A 425 -21.70 -34.82 18.47
CA GLY A 425 -22.07 -34.92 19.88
C GLY A 425 -22.58 -36.31 20.28
N TYR A 426 -23.39 -36.94 19.43
CA TYR A 426 -23.83 -38.32 19.63
C TYR A 426 -22.68 -39.32 19.56
N GLY A 427 -21.75 -39.14 18.61
CA GLY A 427 -20.52 -39.92 18.50
C GLY A 427 -19.66 -39.82 19.77
N ALA A 428 -19.48 -38.61 20.29
CA ALA A 428 -18.78 -38.35 21.55
C ALA A 428 -19.43 -39.07 22.75
N MET A 429 -20.76 -39.12 22.83
CA MET A 429 -21.46 -39.89 23.87
C MET A 429 -21.29 -41.41 23.73
N ARG A 430 -21.23 -41.94 22.50
CA ARG A 430 -21.16 -43.39 22.22
C ARG A 430 -19.74 -43.94 22.17
N LEU A 431 -18.73 -43.08 22.05
CA LEU A 431 -17.30 -43.43 22.08
C LEU A 431 -16.92 -44.39 23.21
N PRO A 432 -17.39 -44.23 24.47
CA PRO A 432 -17.07 -45.17 25.54
C PRO A 432 -17.70 -46.57 25.39
N GLY A 433 -18.82 -46.70 24.67
CA GLY A 433 -19.55 -47.98 24.53
C GLY A 433 -19.27 -48.72 23.21
N LEU A 434 -18.87 -48.01 22.15
CA LEU A 434 -18.47 -48.63 20.86
C LEU A 434 -17.12 -49.34 20.94
N PHE A 435 -16.27 -48.93 21.87
CA PHE A 435 -14.91 -49.45 22.07
C PHE A 435 -14.71 -50.06 23.46
N GLU A 436 -15.80 -50.39 24.17
CA GLU A 436 -15.72 -51.32 25.29
C GLU A 436 -15.14 -52.62 24.74
N GLU A 437 -13.87 -52.89 25.05
CA GLU A 437 -13.22 -54.16 24.75
C GLU A 437 -14.19 -55.27 25.18
N ARG A 438 -14.65 -56.05 24.19
CA ARG A 438 -15.24 -57.35 24.46
C ARG A 438 -14.28 -58.05 25.42
N LYS A 439 -14.64 -58.11 26.70
CA LYS A 439 -14.03 -59.02 27.66
C LYS A 439 -14.24 -60.43 27.14
N GLY A 440 -13.32 -60.90 26.32
CA GLY A 440 -13.48 -62.10 25.51
C GLY A 440 -12.15 -62.63 25.02
N ARG A 441 -11.49 -63.39 25.91
CA ARG A 441 -10.58 -64.51 25.61
C ARG A 441 -9.79 -64.42 24.28
N GLY A 442 -8.55 -63.97 24.35
CA GLY A 442 -7.60 -64.09 23.24
C GLY A 442 -6.17 -64.08 23.72
N ARG A 443 -5.65 -65.26 24.04
CA ARG A 443 -4.22 -65.53 24.27
C ARG A 443 -3.53 -65.42 22.90
N GLY A 444 -2.72 -64.39 22.67
CA GLY A 444 -2.13 -64.13 21.35
C GLY A 444 -0.91 -63.22 21.39
N ARG A 445 0.25 -63.87 21.25
CA ARG A 445 1.63 -63.40 21.04
C ARG A 445 1.72 -62.36 19.91
N ASP A 446 2.15 -61.12 20.21
CA ASP A 446 3.11 -60.31 19.42
C ASP A 446 3.22 -58.86 19.94
N GLY A 447 4.46 -58.36 20.06
CA GLY A 447 4.88 -57.28 20.96
C GLY A 447 4.85 -55.84 20.45
N THR A 448 4.15 -55.52 19.35
CA THR A 448 4.28 -54.20 18.67
C THR A 448 2.99 -53.39 18.54
N GLN A 449 1.88 -53.80 19.20
CA GLN A 449 0.58 -53.09 19.17
C GLN A 449 0.21 -52.33 20.47
N TRP A 450 1.09 -52.27 21.48
CA TRP A 450 0.74 -51.76 22.81
C TRP A 450 0.53 -50.25 22.91
N ARG A 451 1.19 -49.44 22.06
CA ARG A 451 1.19 -47.97 22.21
C ARG A 451 -0.10 -47.31 21.68
N SER A 452 -0.68 -47.82 20.59
CA SER A 452 -1.91 -47.27 20.01
C SER A 452 -3.19 -47.78 20.69
N LEU A 453 -3.18 -48.99 21.26
CA LEU A 453 -4.26 -49.49 22.11
C LEU A 453 -4.29 -48.78 23.49
N ALA A 454 -3.14 -48.48 24.08
CA ALA A 454 -3.06 -47.77 25.37
C ALA A 454 -3.61 -46.33 25.30
N LEU A 455 -3.29 -45.58 24.24
CA LEU A 455 -3.80 -44.21 24.08
C LEU A 455 -5.33 -44.21 23.90
N LYS A 456 -5.86 -45.14 23.09
CA LYS A 456 -7.30 -45.29 22.84
C LYS A 456 -8.06 -45.68 24.12
N SER A 457 -7.57 -46.66 24.87
CA SER A 457 -8.22 -47.11 26.12
C SER A 457 -8.12 -46.07 27.24
N ALA A 458 -7.01 -45.33 27.32
CA ALA A 458 -6.83 -44.22 28.25
C ALA A 458 -7.81 -43.07 27.99
N ILE A 459 -8.06 -42.72 26.72
CA ILE A 459 -9.05 -41.69 26.35
C ILE A 459 -10.45 -42.15 26.77
N ILE A 460 -10.84 -43.39 26.46
CA ILE A 460 -12.16 -43.94 26.80
C ILE A 460 -12.42 -43.94 28.32
N THR A 461 -11.43 -44.42 29.08
CA THR A 461 -11.52 -44.46 30.55
C THR A 461 -11.59 -43.06 31.15
N SER A 462 -10.80 -42.11 30.62
CA SER A 462 -10.83 -40.70 31.05
C SER A 462 -12.20 -40.06 30.80
N PHE A 463 -12.81 -40.25 29.62
CA PHE A 463 -14.15 -39.75 29.30
C PHE A 463 -15.23 -40.38 30.19
N SER A 464 -15.14 -41.69 30.45
CA SER A 464 -16.06 -42.39 31.34
C SER A 464 -15.99 -41.88 32.78
N ILE A 465 -14.78 -41.64 33.29
CA ILE A 465 -14.53 -41.05 34.61
C ILE A 465 -15.07 -39.61 34.67
N ALA A 466 -14.79 -38.80 33.64
CA ALA A 466 -15.30 -37.44 33.54
C ALA A 466 -16.84 -37.40 33.56
N ALA A 467 -17.50 -38.23 32.74
CA ALA A 467 -18.96 -38.32 32.69
C ALA A 467 -19.58 -38.80 34.03
N ARG A 468 -18.87 -39.64 34.79
CA ARG A 468 -19.31 -40.08 36.13
C ARG A 468 -19.13 -38.98 37.18
N ASN A 469 -18.06 -38.20 37.06
CA ASN A 469 -17.80 -37.05 37.93
C ASN A 469 -18.82 -35.91 37.72
N LEU A 470 -19.17 -35.61 36.46
CA LEU A 470 -20.19 -34.61 36.12
C LEU A 470 -21.54 -34.94 36.80
N ARG A 471 -21.90 -36.23 36.82
CA ARG A 471 -23.12 -36.75 37.49
C ARG A 471 -23.06 -36.73 39.01
N ARG A 472 -21.90 -37.00 39.61
CA ARG A 472 -21.75 -37.06 41.07
C ARG A 472 -21.87 -35.67 41.71
N ARG A 473 -21.44 -34.62 41.02
CA ARG A 473 -21.38 -33.24 41.54
C ARG A 473 -22.33 -32.31 40.80
N ARG A 474 -23.61 -32.70 40.67
CA ARG A 474 -24.64 -32.03 39.86
C ARG A 474 -24.68 -30.51 40.06
N LEU A 475 -24.66 -30.03 41.30
CA LEU A 475 -24.73 -28.59 41.60
C LEU A 475 -23.50 -27.83 41.09
N ARG A 476 -22.29 -28.36 41.32
CA ARG A 476 -21.04 -27.77 40.83
C ARG A 476 -21.00 -27.74 39.31
N THR A 477 -21.33 -28.87 38.69
CA THR A 477 -21.34 -29.01 37.22
C THR A 477 -22.34 -28.05 36.58
N GLY A 478 -23.55 -27.96 37.14
CA GLY A 478 -24.61 -27.07 36.65
C GLY A 478 -24.20 -25.61 36.73
N LEU A 479 -23.65 -25.16 37.87
CA LEU A 479 -23.11 -23.81 38.00
C LEU A 479 -22.00 -23.55 36.98
N THR A 480 -21.01 -24.44 36.85
CA THR A 480 -19.91 -24.24 35.89
C THR A 480 -20.40 -24.15 34.44
N LEU A 481 -21.40 -24.95 34.06
CA LEU A 481 -21.96 -24.91 32.72
C LEU A 481 -22.71 -23.60 32.48
N ALA A 482 -23.48 -23.13 33.47
CA ALA A 482 -24.17 -21.85 33.41
C ALA A 482 -23.17 -20.68 33.29
N THR A 483 -22.08 -20.70 34.06
CA THR A 483 -21.04 -19.65 33.97
C THR A 483 -20.38 -19.63 32.61
N VAL A 484 -20.03 -20.80 32.06
CA VAL A 484 -19.42 -20.92 30.73
C VAL A 484 -20.40 -20.48 29.63
N ALA A 485 -21.68 -20.83 29.76
CA ALA A 485 -22.72 -20.37 28.83
C ALA A 485 -22.90 -18.84 28.90
N ILE A 486 -23.01 -18.26 30.09
CA ILE A 486 -23.13 -16.80 30.28
C ILE A 486 -21.89 -16.09 29.75
N MET A 487 -20.69 -16.62 30.00
CA MET A 487 -19.44 -16.05 29.47
C MET A 487 -19.40 -16.11 27.94
N ALA A 488 -19.81 -17.22 27.34
CA ALA A 488 -19.90 -17.34 25.89
C ALA A 488 -20.92 -16.35 25.31
N PHE A 489 -22.15 -16.29 25.85
CA PHE A 489 -23.16 -15.30 25.43
C PHE A 489 -22.71 -13.86 25.66
N GLY A 490 -22.03 -13.57 26.78
CA GLY A 490 -21.45 -12.27 27.09
C GLY A 490 -20.34 -11.89 26.09
N PHE A 491 -19.46 -12.81 25.76
CA PHE A 491 -18.43 -12.59 24.74
C PHE A 491 -19.07 -12.33 23.37
N ILE A 492 -20.02 -13.16 22.93
CA ILE A 492 -20.73 -13.02 21.65
C ILE A 492 -21.44 -11.67 21.54
N THR A 493 -22.10 -11.23 22.61
CA THR A 493 -22.81 -9.94 22.65
C THR A 493 -21.82 -8.76 22.64
N THR A 494 -20.69 -8.88 23.34
CA THR A 494 -19.67 -7.82 23.37
C THR A 494 -18.90 -7.72 22.05
N THR A 495 -18.64 -8.85 21.38
CA THR A 495 -18.03 -8.86 20.03
C THR A 495 -18.99 -8.36 18.94
N SER A 496 -20.30 -8.32 19.21
CA SER A 496 -21.29 -7.72 18.30
C SER A 496 -21.38 -6.19 18.42
N ILE A 497 -20.58 -5.56 19.29
CA ILE A 497 -20.47 -4.11 19.41
C ILE A 497 -19.14 -3.72 18.76
N ALA A 498 -19.21 -3.05 17.60
CA ALA A 498 -18.03 -2.54 16.93
C ALA A 498 -17.31 -1.52 17.83
N ALA A 499 -16.05 -1.80 18.17
CA ALA A 499 -15.18 -0.83 18.82
C ALA A 499 -14.86 0.28 17.82
N GLY A 500 -15.41 1.48 18.04
CA GLY A 500 -15.07 2.65 17.26
C GLY A 500 -13.59 2.99 17.44
N ARG A 501 -12.80 2.99 16.36
CA ARG A 501 -11.49 3.63 16.34
C ARG A 501 -11.70 5.15 16.31
N GLY A 502 -11.07 5.87 17.24
CA GLY A 502 -11.16 7.31 17.37
C GLY A 502 -9.85 7.92 17.88
N LEU A 503 -9.81 9.24 17.99
CA LEU A 503 -8.69 9.99 18.57
C LEU A 503 -8.46 9.55 20.02
N VAL A 504 -7.25 9.06 20.32
CA VAL A 504 -6.82 8.74 21.68
C VAL A 504 -6.05 9.94 22.23
N LEU A 505 -6.62 10.60 23.23
CA LEU A 505 -5.94 11.67 23.95
C LEU A 505 -5.22 11.07 25.15
N ASN A 506 -3.89 11.01 25.08
CA ASN A 506 -3.06 10.62 26.21
C ASN A 506 -2.52 11.89 26.89
N THR A 507 -2.94 12.13 28.13
CA THR A 507 -2.33 13.16 28.97
C THR A 507 -1.12 12.58 29.68
N PHE A 508 0.09 12.95 29.27
CA PHE A 508 1.32 12.54 29.96
C PHE A 508 1.42 13.30 31.31
N ARG A 509 1.46 12.56 32.43
CA ARG A 509 1.85 13.14 33.73
C ARG A 509 3.36 13.30 33.79
N PRO A 510 3.89 14.32 34.51
CA PRO A 510 5.29 14.71 34.39
C PRO A 510 6.19 13.70 35.11
N LEU A 511 6.72 12.75 34.36
CA LEU A 511 7.94 12.01 34.73
C LEU A 511 9.21 12.73 34.26
N LEU A 512 9.06 13.84 33.54
CA LEU A 512 10.17 14.66 33.07
C LEU A 512 10.72 15.55 34.21
N PRO A 513 12.06 15.62 34.41
CA PRO A 513 12.69 16.55 35.35
C PRO A 513 12.46 18.04 35.01
N LYS A 514 12.03 18.34 33.79
CA LYS A 514 11.52 19.64 33.33
C LYS A 514 10.17 19.40 32.64
N PRO A 515 9.05 19.93 33.15
CA PRO A 515 7.80 19.88 32.39
C PRO A 515 8.01 20.60 31.05
N LEU A 516 7.50 20.02 29.96
CA LEU A 516 7.32 20.78 28.72
C LEU A 516 6.53 22.05 29.05
N PRO A 517 6.83 23.19 28.42
CA PRO A 517 6.03 24.40 28.58
C PRO A 517 4.54 24.10 28.34
N GLU A 518 3.63 24.81 29.00
CA GLU A 518 2.19 24.66 28.74
C GLU A 518 1.87 24.95 27.26
N GLY A 519 0.92 24.20 26.69
CA GLY A 519 0.42 24.42 25.33
C GLY A 519 1.06 23.58 24.21
N TRP A 520 1.91 22.60 24.51
CA TRP A 520 2.46 21.70 23.48
C TRP A 520 1.60 20.44 23.28
N LEU A 521 1.37 20.10 22.00
CA LEU A 521 0.70 18.89 21.54
C LEU A 521 1.65 18.11 20.62
N ILE A 522 1.69 16.79 20.78
CA ILE A 522 2.41 15.90 19.87
C ILE A 522 1.37 15.19 19.03
N VAL A 523 1.59 15.22 17.71
CA VAL A 523 0.76 14.51 16.75
C VAL A 523 1.59 13.39 16.13
N GLU A 524 1.08 12.17 16.25
CA GLU A 524 1.67 10.94 15.73
C GLU A 524 0.56 10.16 15.00
N ASP A 525 0.89 9.54 13.86
CA ASP A 525 0.01 8.56 13.21
C ASP A 525 0.44 7.16 13.64
N VAL A 526 -0.32 6.58 14.57
CA VAL A 526 0.04 5.34 15.25
C VAL A 526 -0.70 4.16 14.63
N GLN A 527 0.06 3.21 14.08
CA GLN A 527 -0.44 1.86 13.80
C GLN A 527 -0.12 0.95 14.97
N ALA A 528 -1.18 0.49 15.66
CA ALA A 528 -1.07 -0.62 16.59
C ALA A 528 -0.86 -1.91 15.78
N GLY A 529 0.39 -2.36 15.66
CA GLY A 529 0.71 -3.70 15.17
C GLY A 529 0.41 -4.76 16.22
N GLU A 530 0.29 -6.03 15.81
CA GLU A 530 0.04 -7.16 16.73
C GLU A 530 1.16 -7.37 17.77
N MET A 531 2.37 -6.88 17.48
CA MET A 531 3.59 -7.18 18.26
C MET A 531 4.33 -5.93 18.76
N PHE A 532 4.23 -4.80 18.05
CA PHE A 532 4.82 -3.51 18.44
C PHE A 532 4.08 -2.37 17.75
N VAL A 533 4.21 -1.17 18.33
CA VAL A 533 3.64 0.07 17.78
C VAL A 533 4.54 0.59 16.66
N THR A 534 3.96 0.86 15.49
CA THR A 534 4.67 1.50 14.37
C THR A 534 4.10 2.89 14.12
N TYR A 535 4.99 3.83 13.80
CA TYR A 535 4.61 5.19 13.42
C TYR A 535 4.59 5.29 11.90
N ARG A 536 3.52 5.88 11.36
CA ARG A 536 3.41 6.17 9.94
C ARG A 536 3.91 7.58 9.67
N GLU A 537 4.52 7.76 8.51
CA GLU A 537 4.96 9.07 8.05
C GLU A 537 3.77 10.04 7.92
N LEU A 538 3.90 11.18 8.58
CA LEU A 538 3.01 12.33 8.46
C LEU A 538 3.34 13.09 7.18
N SER A 539 2.33 13.27 6.33
CA SER A 539 2.54 13.98 5.06
C SER A 539 2.96 15.43 5.27
N GLU A 540 3.86 15.94 4.44
CA GLU A 540 4.29 17.35 4.46
C GLU A 540 3.10 18.33 4.38
N ASN A 541 2.07 17.99 3.58
CA ASN A 541 0.82 18.76 3.49
C ASN A 541 0.07 18.87 4.81
N PHE A 542 0.10 17.83 5.65
CA PHE A 542 -0.51 17.85 6.97
C PHE A 542 0.24 18.80 7.91
N ILE A 543 1.57 18.84 7.80
CA ILE A 543 2.44 19.74 8.58
C ILE A 543 2.18 21.20 8.17
N LEU A 544 2.08 21.47 6.87
CA LEU A 544 1.71 22.79 6.33
C LEU A 544 0.31 23.20 6.78
N TRP A 545 -0.65 22.27 6.75
CA TRP A 545 -2.01 22.52 7.24
C TRP A 545 -2.04 22.82 8.75
N LEU A 546 -1.27 22.09 9.55
CA LEU A 546 -1.12 22.35 10.99
C LEU A 546 -0.57 23.75 11.24
N GLY A 547 0.44 24.16 10.49
CA GLY A 547 1.01 25.51 10.59
C GLY A 547 0.05 26.63 10.17
N GLY A 548 -0.96 26.33 9.36
CA GLY A 548 -1.99 27.28 8.93
C GLY A 548 -3.19 27.41 9.89
N GLN A 549 -3.22 26.67 11.01
CA GLN A 549 -4.32 26.75 11.96
C GLN A 549 -4.24 28.00 12.84
N PRO A 550 -5.37 28.67 13.13
CA PRO A 550 -5.39 29.98 13.80
C PRO A 550 -4.79 29.95 15.22
N ASN A 551 -4.84 28.81 15.90
CA ASN A 551 -4.37 28.65 17.28
C ASN A 551 -2.96 28.03 17.36
N VAL A 552 -2.31 27.77 16.22
CA VAL A 552 -0.98 27.14 16.17
C VAL A 552 0.09 28.21 16.01
N THR A 553 0.94 28.35 17.02
CA THR A 553 2.02 29.35 17.03
C THR A 553 3.33 28.80 16.48
N ARG A 554 3.58 27.49 16.64
CA ARG A 554 4.78 26.81 16.14
C ARG A 554 4.51 25.36 15.77
N VAL A 555 5.23 24.88 14.77
CA VAL A 555 5.25 23.49 14.31
C VAL A 555 6.70 23.03 14.21
N VAL A 556 7.02 21.93 14.90
CA VAL A 556 8.36 21.36 14.98
C VAL A 556 8.31 19.91 14.51
N PRO A 557 8.59 19.64 13.23
CA PRO A 557 8.63 18.28 12.70
C PRO A 557 9.93 17.57 13.13
N LYS A 558 9.82 16.28 13.42
CA LYS A 558 10.95 15.39 13.68
C LYS A 558 10.93 14.26 12.65
N ALA A 559 12.01 14.12 11.89
CA ALA A 559 12.20 12.98 11.01
C ALA A 559 13.03 11.91 11.71
N GLU A 560 12.63 10.65 11.56
CA GLU A 560 13.34 9.51 12.13
C GLU A 560 13.22 8.30 11.21
N SER A 561 14.21 7.42 11.28
CA SER A 561 14.16 6.13 10.59
C SER A 561 13.13 5.22 11.27
N PRO A 562 12.14 4.69 10.54
CA PRO A 562 11.15 3.77 11.11
C PRO A 562 11.78 2.41 11.42
N ILE A 563 11.09 1.61 12.25
CA ILE A 563 11.49 0.24 12.57
C ILE A 563 11.54 -0.59 11.28
N HIS A 564 12.72 -1.08 10.91
CA HIS A 564 12.89 -1.90 9.71
C HIS A 564 12.74 -3.42 10.03
N PRO A 565 11.93 -4.19 9.26
CA PRO A 565 11.61 -5.59 9.58
C PRO A 565 12.80 -6.56 9.58
N ASP A 566 13.88 -6.24 8.87
CA ASP A 566 15.07 -7.08 8.70
C ASP A 566 16.30 -6.57 9.48
N ASN A 567 16.15 -5.47 10.22
CA ASN A 567 17.24 -4.78 10.92
C ASN A 567 18.44 -4.38 10.01
N SER A 568 18.22 -4.15 8.72
CA SER A 568 19.27 -3.74 7.79
C SER A 568 19.85 -2.37 8.15
N ALA A 569 21.15 -2.18 7.95
CA ALA A 569 21.78 -0.86 8.05
C ALA A 569 21.28 0.05 6.91
N LEU A 570 21.00 1.31 7.22
CA LEU A 570 20.63 2.35 6.25
C LEU A 570 21.77 2.65 5.28
N GLY A 571 23.00 2.43 5.75
CA GLY A 571 24.21 2.55 4.95
C GLY A 571 25.46 2.38 5.82
N TYR A 572 26.62 2.61 5.23
CA TYR A 572 27.91 2.50 5.91
C TYR A 572 28.62 3.86 5.89
N ALA A 573 29.01 4.33 7.07
CA ALA A 573 29.85 5.50 7.23
C ALA A 573 31.32 5.10 7.07
N ARG A 574 32.07 5.87 6.27
CA ARG A 574 33.51 5.68 6.06
C ARG A 574 34.24 7.00 6.02
N THR A 575 35.53 7.01 6.33
CA THR A 575 36.36 8.22 6.20
C THR A 575 36.62 8.55 4.73
N ALA A 576 36.84 9.83 4.42
CA ALA A 576 37.18 10.26 3.07
C ALA A 576 38.54 9.70 2.57
N SER A 577 39.43 9.32 3.48
CA SER A 577 40.71 8.66 3.15
C SER A 577 40.58 7.17 2.86
N GLY A 578 39.50 6.51 3.28
CA GLY A 578 39.26 5.07 3.08
C GLY A 578 40.12 4.14 3.94
N ASP A 579 40.91 4.68 4.88
CA ASP A 579 41.90 3.91 5.66
C ASP A 579 41.31 3.14 6.86
N PHE A 580 40.04 3.37 7.23
CA PHE A 580 39.40 2.78 8.41
C PHE A 580 38.16 1.94 8.06
N ALA A 581 37.79 1.04 8.99
CA ALA A 581 36.67 0.12 8.84
C ALA A 581 35.34 0.86 8.61
N GLU A 582 34.53 0.34 7.70
CA GLU A 582 33.17 0.83 7.43
C GLU A 582 32.26 0.54 8.64
N VAL A 583 31.58 1.55 9.15
CA VAL A 583 30.68 1.42 10.31
C VAL A 583 29.22 1.46 9.85
N PRO A 584 28.39 0.43 10.17
CA PRO A 584 26.98 0.43 9.79
C PRO A 584 26.19 1.47 10.59
N ILE A 585 25.40 2.27 9.87
CA ILE A 585 24.46 3.24 10.43
C ILE A 585 23.06 2.66 10.35
N HIS A 586 22.39 2.57 11.49
CA HIS A 586 21.06 1.98 11.62
C HIS A 586 19.97 3.02 11.88
N GLY A 587 20.33 4.23 12.31
CA GLY A 587 19.37 5.30 12.56
C GLY A 587 19.82 6.65 12.03
N ILE A 588 18.86 7.42 11.51
CA ILE A 588 19.01 8.83 11.19
C ILE A 588 17.94 9.60 11.98
N ILE A 589 18.33 10.73 12.57
CA ILE A 589 17.39 11.73 13.11
C ILE A 589 17.56 13.02 12.30
N GLY A 590 16.47 13.47 11.70
CA GLY A 590 16.37 14.76 11.04
C GLY A 590 15.69 15.80 11.93
N ILE A 591 16.38 16.90 12.19
CA ILE A 591 15.87 18.00 13.03
C ILE A 591 15.90 19.32 12.29
N LYS A 592 15.06 20.27 12.72
CA LYS A 592 15.21 21.69 12.37
C LYS A 592 15.86 22.42 13.55
N PRO A 593 17.18 22.65 13.53
CA PRO A 593 17.94 23.08 14.71
C PRO A 593 17.39 24.31 15.44
N SER A 594 16.97 25.34 14.71
CA SER A 594 16.42 26.58 15.28
C SER A 594 15.13 26.38 16.06
N LEU A 595 14.30 25.42 15.64
CA LEU A 595 13.02 25.10 16.27
C LEU A 595 13.17 24.02 17.35
N GLN A 596 14.09 23.08 17.14
CA GLN A 596 14.31 21.95 18.03
C GLN A 596 15.01 22.36 19.33
N ALA A 597 15.88 23.37 19.28
CA ALA A 597 16.65 23.84 20.45
C ALA A 597 15.77 24.31 21.63
N ASP A 598 14.56 24.82 21.34
CA ASP A 598 13.60 25.28 22.34
C ASP A 598 12.79 24.12 22.96
N LEU A 599 12.68 23.00 22.22
CA LEU A 599 11.89 21.83 22.62
C LEU A 599 12.75 20.79 23.35
N MET A 600 13.97 20.53 22.86
CA MET A 600 14.86 19.47 23.35
C MET A 600 16.30 19.96 23.54
N PRO A 601 16.97 19.58 24.64
CA PRO A 601 18.32 20.03 24.94
C PRO A 601 19.41 19.20 24.23
N ILE A 602 19.26 18.91 22.92
CA ILE A 602 20.29 18.19 22.14
C ILE A 602 21.62 18.95 22.17
N LYS A 603 21.57 20.28 22.14
CA LYS A 603 22.76 21.14 22.26
C LYS A 603 23.57 20.87 23.54
N ALA A 604 22.94 20.42 24.63
CA ALA A 604 23.62 20.18 25.90
C ALA A 604 24.42 18.86 25.92
N THR A 605 24.24 17.98 24.94
CA THR A 605 24.96 16.70 24.86
C THR A 605 26.24 16.80 24.02
N ILE A 606 26.48 17.93 23.35
CA ILE A 606 27.67 18.15 22.52
C ILE A 606 28.89 18.34 23.44
N VAL A 607 29.87 17.46 23.31
CA VAL A 607 31.13 17.50 24.07
C VAL A 607 32.24 18.19 23.30
N LYS A 608 32.15 18.22 21.96
CA LYS A 608 33.17 18.83 21.09
C LYS A 608 32.53 19.39 19.82
N GLY A 609 32.97 20.56 19.38
CA GLY A 609 32.42 21.26 18.20
C GLY A 609 31.16 22.06 18.53
N ASP A 610 30.38 22.37 17.49
CA ASP A 610 29.20 23.23 17.58
C ASP A 610 27.90 22.45 17.28
N TYR A 611 26.76 23.06 17.62
CA TYR A 611 25.45 22.55 17.19
C TYR A 611 25.19 22.97 15.74
N ILE A 612 24.66 22.03 14.96
CA ILE A 612 24.31 22.22 13.55
C ILE A 612 23.30 23.36 13.36
N LYS A 613 23.42 24.12 12.26
CA LYS A 613 22.51 25.21 11.90
C LYS A 613 21.52 24.80 10.80
N ASP A 614 20.42 25.54 10.68
CA ASP A 614 19.35 25.24 9.72
C ASP A 614 19.83 25.21 8.26
N ASP A 615 20.83 26.02 7.90
CA ASP A 615 21.37 26.18 6.55
C ASP A 615 22.59 25.28 6.26
N GLU A 616 23.01 24.46 7.23
CA GLU A 616 24.22 23.65 7.17
C GLU A 616 23.94 22.24 6.62
N ASN A 617 23.56 22.16 5.34
CA ASN A 617 23.14 20.92 4.67
C ASN A 617 24.25 19.87 4.48
N ASP A 618 25.52 20.27 4.60
CA ASP A 618 26.66 19.34 4.60
C ASP A 618 27.08 18.93 6.02
N GLY A 619 26.44 19.47 7.05
CA GLY A 619 26.79 19.26 8.45
C GLY A 619 26.08 18.06 9.08
N ILE A 620 26.80 17.32 9.92
CA ILE A 620 26.23 16.25 10.75
C ILE A 620 26.75 16.30 12.19
N LEU A 621 25.97 15.73 13.10
CA LEU A 621 26.41 15.40 14.45
C LEU A 621 26.54 13.88 14.59
N ILE A 622 27.63 13.45 15.21
CA ILE A 622 27.92 12.03 15.45
C ILE A 622 28.24 11.79 16.93
N SER A 623 28.12 10.54 17.37
CA SER A 623 28.48 10.17 18.74
C SER A 623 29.99 10.08 18.95
N SER A 624 30.41 10.21 20.21
CA SER A 624 31.81 10.07 20.62
C SER A 624 32.38 8.71 20.22
N LYS A 625 31.61 7.62 20.38
CA LYS A 625 32.02 6.26 19.96
C LYS A 625 32.13 6.13 18.44
N LEU A 626 31.23 6.74 17.67
CA LEU A 626 31.32 6.70 16.20
C LEU A 626 32.56 7.46 15.70
N ALA A 627 32.87 8.61 16.33
CA ALA A 627 34.06 9.39 16.03
C ALA A 627 35.36 8.61 16.33
N GLU A 628 35.41 7.89 17.47
CA GLU A 628 36.53 7.02 17.84
C GLU A 628 36.72 5.85 16.87
N LEU A 629 35.62 5.19 16.46
CA LEU A 629 35.65 4.06 15.53
C LEU A 629 36.16 4.47 14.14
N LEU A 630 35.71 5.63 13.66
CA LEU A 630 36.12 6.18 12.37
C LEU A 630 37.45 6.97 12.46
N LYS A 631 37.98 7.21 13.66
CA LYS A 631 39.15 8.05 13.95
C LYS A 631 39.07 9.43 13.28
N VAL A 632 37.92 10.07 13.43
CA VAL A 632 37.60 11.39 12.87
C VAL A 632 37.36 12.40 14.00
N ASP A 633 37.62 13.67 13.71
CA ASP A 633 37.39 14.77 14.64
C ASP A 633 36.46 15.84 14.03
N VAL A 634 36.06 16.82 14.84
CA VAL A 634 35.28 17.96 14.38
C VAL A 634 36.02 18.70 13.26
N GLY A 635 35.31 18.95 12.16
CA GLY A 635 35.87 19.54 10.93
C GLY A 635 36.26 18.52 9.86
N ASP A 636 36.43 17.24 10.23
CA ASP A 636 36.66 16.17 9.24
C ASP A 636 35.40 15.83 8.45
N SER A 637 35.56 15.11 7.35
CA SER A 637 34.45 14.64 6.53
C SER A 637 34.35 13.12 6.49
N ILE A 638 33.12 12.61 6.59
CA ILE A 638 32.78 11.21 6.35
C ILE A 638 31.98 11.09 5.05
N ILE A 639 32.02 9.91 4.45
CA ILE A 639 31.18 9.53 3.32
C ILE A 639 30.10 8.59 3.86
N PHE A 640 28.85 9.01 3.71
CA PHE A 640 27.66 8.23 4.01
C PHE A 640 26.64 8.50 2.89
N GLU A 641 26.71 7.72 1.80
CA GLU A 641 26.11 8.00 0.47
C GLU A 641 26.63 9.28 -0.22
N SER A 642 26.62 10.39 0.51
CA SER A 642 27.19 11.69 0.18
C SER A 642 28.30 12.07 1.17
N LYS A 643 29.07 13.13 0.85
CA LYS A 643 30.12 13.64 1.74
C LYS A 643 29.53 14.62 2.74
N TYR A 644 29.73 14.37 4.04
CA TYR A 644 29.29 15.22 5.14
C TYR A 644 30.45 15.63 6.04
N ARG A 645 30.39 16.84 6.58
CA ARG A 645 31.34 17.40 7.53
C ARG A 645 30.81 17.26 8.96
N ILE A 646 31.69 16.84 9.87
CA ILE A 646 31.35 16.70 11.28
C ILE A 646 31.38 18.10 11.93
N VAL A 647 30.20 18.58 12.34
CA VAL A 647 30.04 19.90 12.99
C VAL A 647 30.22 19.79 14.50
N GLY A 648 29.77 18.68 15.07
CA GLY A 648 29.84 18.43 16.51
C GLY A 648 29.78 16.94 16.84
N ILE A 649 30.35 16.62 18.00
CA ILE A 649 30.39 15.28 18.57
C ILE A 649 29.63 15.31 19.90
N PHE A 650 28.66 14.41 20.05
CA PHE A 650 27.84 14.31 21.26
C PHE A 650 28.22 13.10 22.13
N ASP A 651 27.99 13.22 23.43
CA ASP A 651 28.18 12.15 24.40
C ASP A 651 27.09 11.09 24.28
N ASP A 652 27.49 9.82 24.15
CA ASP A 652 26.59 8.69 23.93
C ASP A 652 25.60 8.49 25.09
N ASP A 653 26.05 8.61 26.35
CA ASP A 653 25.22 8.33 27.52
C ASP A 653 24.27 9.50 27.81
N ALA A 654 24.75 10.74 27.67
CA ALA A 654 23.93 11.93 27.76
C ALA A 654 22.85 11.95 26.66
N PHE A 655 23.20 11.60 25.41
CA PHE A 655 22.24 11.52 24.31
C PHE A 655 21.21 10.42 24.51
N LYS A 656 21.63 9.24 25.00
CA LYS A 656 20.72 8.13 25.33
C LYS A 656 19.73 8.48 26.45
N SER A 657 20.11 9.38 27.36
CA SER A 657 19.24 9.85 28.45
C SER A 657 18.24 10.93 28.02
N LEU A 658 18.32 11.42 26.78
CA LEU A 658 17.39 12.42 26.26
C LEU A 658 16.00 11.80 26.04
N LEU A 659 15.01 12.42 26.67
CA LEU A 659 13.62 12.10 26.48
C LEU A 659 12.99 13.08 25.48
N ASP A 660 12.22 12.53 24.56
CA ASP A 660 11.34 13.26 23.66
C ASP A 660 10.14 13.82 24.46
N ALA A 661 9.32 14.66 23.83
CA ALA A 661 8.21 15.34 24.46
C ALA A 661 7.10 14.37 24.93
N ASN A 662 7.04 13.15 24.37
CA ASN A 662 6.14 12.08 24.80
C ASN A 662 6.68 11.27 26.00
N GLY A 663 7.89 11.57 26.47
CA GLY A 663 8.56 10.87 27.58
C GLY A 663 9.28 9.58 27.18
N ASP A 664 9.24 9.19 25.90
CA ASP A 664 10.08 8.12 25.34
C ASP A 664 11.48 8.63 25.02
N THR A 665 12.42 7.74 24.74
CA THR A 665 13.77 8.11 24.29
C THR A 665 13.71 8.76 22.91
N ILE A 666 14.61 9.71 22.64
CA ILE A 666 14.70 10.35 21.31
C ILE A 666 15.21 9.39 20.21
N LEU A 667 15.78 8.26 20.61
CA LEU A 667 16.47 7.30 19.75
C LEU A 667 15.47 6.54 18.86
N PRO A 668 15.79 6.34 17.56
CA PRO A 668 15.05 5.43 16.71
C PRO A 668 15.05 4.02 17.28
N LYS A 669 13.99 3.24 16.99
CA LYS A 669 13.84 1.88 17.49
C LYS A 669 14.26 0.86 16.42
N LEU A 670 14.96 -0.20 16.85
CA LEU A 670 15.40 -1.32 16.01
C LEU A 670 14.74 -2.62 16.44
N LEU A 671 14.62 -3.56 15.50
CA LEU A 671 14.03 -4.88 15.75
C LEU A 671 15.12 -5.96 15.82
N ASN A 672 15.19 -6.69 16.93
CA ASN A 672 16.04 -7.88 17.00
C ASN A 672 15.28 -9.10 16.47
N VAL A 673 15.59 -9.54 15.25
CA VAL A 673 15.00 -10.72 14.61
C VAL A 673 15.82 -11.99 14.86
N ALA A 674 17.02 -11.88 15.44
CA ALA A 674 17.92 -13.01 15.68
C ALA A 674 17.54 -13.85 16.92
N SER A 675 16.58 -13.37 17.73
CA SER A 675 16.12 -14.03 18.95
C SER A 675 14.86 -14.87 18.68
N GLU A 676 14.63 -15.95 19.46
CA GLU A 676 13.41 -16.78 19.32
C GLU A 676 12.10 -15.99 19.47
N VAL A 677 12.17 -14.86 20.19
CA VAL A 677 11.09 -13.87 20.30
C VAL A 677 11.63 -12.52 19.83
N PRO A 678 11.03 -11.90 18.79
CA PRO A 678 11.44 -10.57 18.36
C PRO A 678 11.20 -9.55 19.46
N PHE A 679 12.18 -8.69 19.72
CA PHE A 679 12.00 -7.56 20.63
C PHE A 679 12.56 -6.27 20.04
N VAL A 680 11.95 -5.15 20.42
CA VAL A 680 12.34 -3.82 19.99
C VAL A 680 13.31 -3.23 21.01
N TYR A 681 14.37 -2.59 20.54
CA TYR A 681 15.37 -1.92 21.38
C TYR A 681 15.84 -0.61 20.74
N ASP A 682 16.39 0.29 21.53
CA ASP A 682 16.84 1.60 21.05
C ASP A 682 18.10 1.47 20.19
N CYS A 683 18.13 2.21 19.08
CA CYS A 683 19.30 2.32 18.21
C CYS A 683 20.51 2.83 19.04
N PRO A 684 21.63 2.10 19.06
CA PRO A 684 22.84 2.57 19.72
C PRO A 684 23.28 3.93 19.16
N PRO A 685 23.67 4.91 19.99
CA PRO A 685 24.17 6.19 19.49
C PRO A 685 25.43 6.07 18.62
N SER A 686 26.20 4.98 18.77
CA SER A 686 27.34 4.62 17.91
C SER A 686 26.97 4.28 16.45
N SER A 687 25.69 4.05 16.16
CA SER A 687 25.16 3.72 14.84
C SER A 687 24.10 4.73 14.38
N LEU A 688 24.15 5.95 14.91
CA LEU A 688 23.18 7.02 14.70
C LEU A 688 23.87 8.25 14.08
N ILE A 689 23.21 8.89 13.10
CA ILE A 689 23.60 10.20 12.58
C ILE A 689 22.46 11.20 12.81
N VAL A 690 22.80 12.41 13.27
CA VAL A 690 21.85 13.54 13.37
C VAL A 690 22.20 14.57 12.30
N MET A 691 21.21 15.00 11.53
CA MET A 691 21.37 15.95 10.42
C MET A 691 20.17 16.89 10.31
N THR A 692 20.23 17.85 9.37
CA THR A 692 19.10 18.73 9.11
C THR A 692 17.90 17.95 8.57
N LEU A 693 16.70 18.44 8.83
CA LEU A 693 15.44 17.83 8.38
C LEU A 693 15.43 17.63 6.86
N GLU A 694 15.86 18.65 6.12
CA GLU A 694 15.90 18.61 4.65
C GLU A 694 16.85 17.53 4.12
N GLU A 695 17.98 17.31 4.80
CA GLU A 695 18.92 16.27 4.40
C GLU A 695 18.43 14.87 4.78
N ALA A 696 17.86 14.73 5.98
CA ALA A 696 17.31 13.46 6.45
C ALA A 696 16.23 12.92 5.52
N LEU A 697 15.35 13.78 5.00
CA LEU A 697 14.25 13.40 4.10
C LEU A 697 14.69 13.02 2.69
N LYS A 698 15.96 13.24 2.31
CA LYS A 698 16.50 12.70 1.05
C LYS A 698 16.73 11.20 1.11
N PHE A 699 16.86 10.63 2.31
CA PHE A 699 17.02 9.21 2.49
C PHE A 699 15.66 8.51 2.34
N PRO A 700 15.52 7.52 1.46
CA PRO A 700 14.22 6.89 1.14
C PRO A 700 13.61 6.12 2.32
N MET A 701 14.37 5.90 3.39
CA MET A 701 13.98 5.16 4.60
C MET A 701 13.92 6.07 5.84
N VAL A 702 13.66 7.37 5.65
CA VAL A 702 13.48 8.35 6.72
C VAL A 702 12.24 9.17 6.41
N GLY A 703 11.37 9.34 7.40
CA GLY A 703 10.13 10.12 7.26
C GLY A 703 9.83 10.93 8.51
N ILE A 704 8.90 11.87 8.40
CA ILE A 704 8.43 12.66 9.55
C ILE A 704 7.44 11.80 10.34
N LEU A 705 7.86 11.21 11.45
CA LEU A 705 7.00 10.30 12.22
C LEU A 705 6.24 11.01 13.34
N SER A 706 6.73 12.16 13.80
CA SER A 706 6.05 12.97 14.82
C SER A 706 6.19 14.46 14.54
N VAL A 707 5.18 15.22 14.97
CA VAL A 707 5.16 16.68 14.88
C VAL A 707 4.74 17.25 16.22
N SER A 708 5.59 18.11 16.80
CA SER A 708 5.28 18.85 18.00
C SER A 708 4.72 20.23 17.64
N VAL A 709 3.56 20.57 18.18
CA VAL A 709 2.81 21.79 17.88
C VAL A 709 2.62 22.59 19.15
N ARG A 710 2.90 23.90 19.10
CA ARG A 710 2.61 24.82 20.20
C ARG A 710 1.33 25.58 19.92
N MET A 711 0.37 25.47 20.82
CA MET A 711 -0.89 26.19 20.78
C MET A 711 -0.77 27.55 21.49
N GLU A 712 -1.54 28.53 21.04
CA GLU A 712 -1.77 29.78 21.78
C GLU A 712 -2.61 29.46 23.03
N GLY A 713 -2.14 29.93 24.20
CA GLY A 713 -2.71 29.64 25.51
C GLY A 713 -3.81 30.60 25.94
#